data_AF-A0A449A5P8-F1
#
_entry.id   AF-A0A449A5P8-F1
#
_cell.length_a   1.000
_cell.length_b   1.000
_cell.length_c   1.000
_cell.angle_alpha   90.00
_cell.angle_beta   90.00
_cell.angle_gamma   90.00
#
_symmetry.space_group_name_H-M   'P 1'
#
loop_
_entity.id
_entity.type
_entity.pdbx_description
1 polymer ?
#
loop_
_entity_poly.entity_id
_entity_poly.type
_entity_poly.pdbx_seq_one_letter_code
_entity_poly.pdbx_strand_id
1 'polypeptide(L)'
;MKKKKILKSFFLAMSLGLFVFSNIPYTKQNIEVVNLQKHISQNFNHSKVIERTVSFDVPQNDNYLETSKRINGIKELKLLLNYDIEEFETHSETKTFFETQNNNFSKLFKEKFSFIKNIEISSLTPTIWIYFNNDEDKNKFINLAKEDNFIFKIINLKYEIKPLYKVPLLCMDVECLLRTDQTPEEFNEALKNHPTISPRSNTVKSPDWNKISKLKIVEDYPVEFIETNLDKIDFSMADIKTPWKPNEHNKIGILEAKNGVIYKELDQDILYDPKIYSESSNIRSIHAGIVAKIAAGYDGVDRYAEIYSAGFASTDSLWQKQIEWMIENGVKVINHSYGLRTHSKENIYNEEAFFLDYIARKYGIINVFSAGNDHDKPNKNKYIDSYKLSFNSIVVGALDKGIKYDNFWIAPYSNRTLEPEYEDLPKPLVVAPGYFEYYDQHKTVKEVDGTSLAAPMVSGAISVLLGNEKKIDLKNSRVAAIKAILAASSRLPKNISNLEYKLSGLEKTYGSGLIDYQRMKKAAFNLEIVNVSKGSIKEFIYTSNSIYLDKDENIKIASAWMNNGGVLKNKVSKPGFWKNLFGIDQNWENIHRNEYSLKYNENNSRQEKRFFTDFDLVLEKYDGNKWIEIKRVTSIKSNVEIINYKAIQSEKYRIRIFKYNDIFENSIDDVIGVTYVKN
;
A
#
# COMPACT_ATOMS: atom_id res chain seq x y z
N MET A 1 -35.55 -9.65 59.90
CA MET A 1 -35.12 -10.14 61.24
C MET A 1 -34.07 -11.25 61.07
N LYS A 2 -32.93 -11.08 61.73
CA LYS A 2 -31.85 -12.05 62.09
C LYS A 2 -31.02 -12.79 61.01
N LYS A 3 -29.71 -12.50 61.11
CA LYS A 3 -28.48 -13.11 60.58
C LYS A 3 -28.36 -14.66 60.73
N LYS A 4 -27.58 -15.28 59.84
CA LYS A 4 -26.48 -16.27 60.08
C LYS A 4 -25.82 -16.60 58.71
N LYS A 5 -24.58 -16.20 58.36
CA LYS A 5 -23.21 -16.61 58.75
C LYS A 5 -22.81 -18.05 58.30
N ILE A 6 -21.63 -18.14 57.65
CA ILE A 6 -20.69 -19.29 57.49
C ILE A 6 -20.89 -20.14 56.21
N LEU A 7 -19.90 -20.71 55.51
CA LEU A 7 -18.46 -20.54 55.23
C LEU A 7 -18.03 -21.82 54.45
N LYS A 8 -17.13 -21.70 53.46
CA LYS A 8 -16.15 -22.71 52.98
C LYS A 8 -16.58 -24.05 52.32
N SER A 9 -16.23 -24.12 51.02
CA SER A 9 -15.28 -25.08 50.40
C SER A 9 -15.69 -26.51 50.01
N PHE A 10 -15.15 -26.87 48.83
CA PHE A 10 -14.70 -28.17 48.31
C PHE A 10 -15.49 -28.87 47.17
N PHE A 11 -14.77 -28.98 46.05
CA PHE A 11 -14.85 -29.91 44.92
C PHE A 11 -15.42 -31.30 45.25
N LEU A 12 -16.27 -31.86 44.36
CA LEU A 12 -15.97 -33.07 43.58
C LEU A 12 -17.07 -33.40 42.54
N ALA A 13 -16.62 -33.72 41.33
CA ALA A 13 -17.14 -34.68 40.35
C ALA A 13 -18.65 -34.71 39.98
N MET A 14 -18.96 -34.37 38.72
CA MET A 14 -19.68 -35.27 37.80
C MET A 14 -19.79 -34.64 36.41
N SER A 15 -19.06 -35.18 35.43
CA SER A 15 -19.62 -35.48 34.09
C SER A 15 -18.58 -36.26 33.26
N LEU A 16 -18.51 -37.56 33.53
CA LEU A 16 -18.07 -38.53 32.52
C LEU A 16 -19.28 -38.81 31.62
N GLY A 17 -19.18 -38.41 30.36
CA GLY A 17 -20.13 -38.73 29.29
C GLY A 17 -19.35 -38.78 27.99
N LEU A 18 -18.86 -39.99 27.68
CA LEU A 18 -18.11 -40.35 26.48
C LEU A 18 -18.84 -39.91 25.20
N PHE A 19 -18.21 -39.05 24.40
CA PHE A 19 -18.45 -38.99 22.96
C PHE A 19 -17.26 -39.63 22.24
N VAL A 20 -17.58 -40.64 21.45
CA VAL A 20 -16.69 -41.43 20.61
C VAL A 20 -16.09 -40.50 19.53
N PHE A 21 -14.80 -40.21 19.63
CA PHE A 21 -14.04 -39.55 18.58
C PHE A 21 -13.69 -40.58 17.49
N SER A 22 -14.27 -40.41 16.31
CA SER A 22 -13.67 -40.87 15.07
C SER A 22 -12.50 -39.95 14.72
N ASN A 23 -11.32 -40.55 14.56
CA ASN A 23 -10.02 -39.93 14.28
C ASN A 23 -10.04 -38.88 13.15
N ILE A 24 -9.70 -37.63 13.48
CA ILE A 24 -9.12 -36.64 12.56
C ILE A 24 -7.90 -36.05 13.28
N PRO A 25 -6.68 -36.06 12.69
CA PRO A 25 -5.47 -35.67 13.40
C PRO A 25 -5.38 -34.14 13.54
N TYR A 26 -5.68 -33.65 14.74
CA TYR A 26 -5.77 -32.23 15.11
C TYR A 26 -4.62 -31.82 16.04
N THR A 27 -3.34 -32.10 15.73
CA THR A 27 -2.23 -31.83 16.69
C THR A 27 -0.87 -31.46 16.08
N LYS A 28 -0.81 -30.73 14.96
CA LYS A 28 0.43 -30.02 14.53
C LYS A 28 0.32 -28.50 14.50
N GLN A 29 -0.83 -27.94 14.08
CA GLN A 29 -1.04 -26.49 13.99
C GLN A 29 -0.89 -25.77 15.34
N ASN A 30 -1.38 -26.33 16.45
CA ASN A 30 -1.32 -25.66 17.76
C ASN A 30 0.12 -25.55 18.31
N ILE A 31 1.02 -26.48 17.95
CA ILE A 31 2.43 -26.44 18.41
C ILE A 31 3.25 -25.46 17.56
N GLU A 32 2.99 -25.38 16.25
CA GLU A 32 3.58 -24.34 15.39
C GLU A 32 3.07 -22.93 15.76
N VAL A 33 1.78 -22.76 16.05
CA VAL A 33 1.19 -21.47 16.47
C VAL A 33 1.80 -20.99 17.79
N VAL A 34 2.02 -21.87 18.77
CA VAL A 34 2.65 -21.51 20.06
C VAL A 34 4.13 -21.15 19.90
N ASN A 35 4.89 -21.85 19.04
CA ASN A 35 6.29 -21.53 18.77
C ASN A 35 6.45 -20.25 17.94
N LEU A 36 5.56 -20.01 16.96
CA LEU A 36 5.50 -18.76 16.20
C LEU A 36 5.08 -17.59 17.10
N GLN A 37 4.16 -17.83 18.04
CA GLN A 37 3.77 -16.84 19.03
C GLN A 37 4.96 -16.44 19.92
N LYS A 38 5.77 -17.40 20.35
CA LYS A 38 6.98 -17.17 21.15
C LYS A 38 8.05 -16.43 20.35
N HIS A 39 8.30 -16.83 19.10
CA HIS A 39 9.32 -16.22 18.24
C HIS A 39 8.96 -14.78 17.82
N ILE A 40 7.69 -14.51 17.48
CA ILE A 40 7.22 -13.17 17.10
C ILE A 40 7.13 -12.24 18.33
N SER A 41 6.75 -12.75 19.51
CA SER A 41 6.76 -11.94 20.75
C SER A 41 8.16 -11.53 21.19
N GLN A 42 9.19 -12.28 20.77
CA GLN A 42 10.58 -12.01 21.11
C GLN A 42 11.26 -11.03 20.13
N ASN A 43 10.67 -10.80 18.94
CA ASN A 43 11.27 -9.96 17.89
C ASN A 43 10.64 -8.57 17.73
N PHE A 44 9.49 -8.28 18.34
CA PHE A 44 8.96 -6.91 18.40
C PHE A 44 9.56 -6.18 19.61
N ASN A 45 10.62 -5.42 19.36
CA ASN A 45 11.28 -4.63 20.37
C ASN A 45 10.29 -3.56 20.90
N HIS A 46 9.77 -3.76 22.12
CA HIS A 46 8.92 -2.81 22.87
C HIS A 46 9.68 -1.53 23.28
N SER A 47 10.86 -1.28 22.69
CA SER A 47 11.69 -0.13 22.99
C SER A 47 10.98 1.16 22.60
N LYS A 48 10.94 2.13 23.52
CA LYS A 48 10.39 3.47 23.24
C LYS A 48 11.16 4.22 22.16
N VAL A 49 12.43 3.86 21.96
CA VAL A 49 13.29 4.34 20.87
C VAL A 49 13.55 3.19 19.90
N ILE A 50 13.34 3.42 18.61
CA ILE A 50 13.76 2.52 17.54
C ILE A 50 14.66 3.24 16.54
N GLU A 51 15.57 2.50 15.94
CA GLU A 51 16.45 2.98 14.87
C GLU A 51 15.88 2.54 13.53
N ARG A 52 15.84 3.44 12.55
CA ARG A 52 15.41 3.11 11.19
C ARG A 52 16.32 3.75 10.16
N THR A 53 16.86 2.93 9.28
CA THR A 53 17.60 3.41 8.12
C THR A 53 16.65 3.63 6.94
N VAL A 54 16.66 4.84 6.40
CA VAL A 54 16.01 5.22 5.15
C VAL A 54 17.09 5.35 4.09
N SER A 55 17.07 4.44 3.11
CA SER A 55 18.04 4.47 2.00
C SER A 55 17.46 5.16 0.77
N PHE A 56 18.22 6.10 0.19
CA PHE A 56 17.89 6.75 -1.07
C PHE A 56 18.86 6.36 -2.18
N ASP A 57 18.33 6.10 -3.36
CA ASP A 57 19.15 5.88 -4.56
C ASP A 57 19.31 7.15 -5.35
N VAL A 58 20.47 7.79 -5.26
CA VAL A 58 20.73 9.05 -5.98
C VAL A 58 21.59 8.75 -7.21
N PRO A 59 21.22 9.20 -8.42
CA PRO A 59 22.08 9.11 -9.60
C PRO A 59 23.44 9.76 -9.34
N GLN A 60 24.54 9.12 -9.74
CA GLN A 60 25.86 9.73 -9.71
C GLN A 60 25.98 10.80 -10.81
N ASN A 61 25.52 12.01 -10.52
CA ASN A 61 25.72 13.22 -11.33
C ASN A 61 26.60 14.23 -10.58
N ASP A 62 26.90 15.38 -11.17
CA ASP A 62 27.75 16.42 -10.56
C ASP A 62 27.20 16.91 -9.20
N ASN A 63 25.88 16.85 -9.02
CA ASN A 63 25.20 17.22 -7.78
C ASN A 63 25.08 16.05 -6.77
N TYR A 64 25.60 14.86 -7.10
CA TYR A 64 25.54 13.68 -6.23
C TYR A 64 26.24 13.95 -4.91
N LEU A 65 27.43 14.55 -4.93
CA LEU A 65 28.21 14.79 -3.71
C LEU A 65 27.51 15.81 -2.79
N GLU A 66 26.92 16.85 -3.36
CA GLU A 66 26.14 17.84 -2.62
C GLU A 66 24.84 17.24 -2.07
N THR A 67 24.09 16.52 -2.90
CA THR A 67 22.87 15.81 -2.52
C THR A 67 23.17 14.76 -1.45
N SER A 68 24.31 14.08 -1.57
CA SER A 68 24.82 13.09 -0.62
C SER A 68 25.14 13.69 0.73
N LYS A 69 25.91 14.78 0.74
CA LYS A 69 26.19 15.53 1.97
C LYS A 69 24.92 16.07 2.61
N ARG A 70 23.97 16.55 1.80
CA ARG A 70 22.69 17.09 2.30
C ARG A 70 21.86 16.01 2.99
N ILE A 71 21.62 14.88 2.32
CA ILE A 71 20.75 13.80 2.82
C ILE A 71 21.42 13.03 3.97
N ASN A 72 22.69 12.63 3.83
CA ASN A 72 23.43 12.01 4.95
C ASN A 72 23.57 12.99 6.13
N GLY A 73 23.48 14.29 5.85
CA GLY A 73 23.50 15.36 6.83
C GLY A 73 22.15 15.61 7.52
N ILE A 74 21.08 14.89 7.20
CA ILE A 74 19.77 15.05 7.85
C ILE A 74 19.81 14.34 9.21
N LYS A 75 19.46 15.08 10.27
CA LYS A 75 19.30 14.57 11.63
C LYS A 75 17.85 14.74 12.04
N GLU A 76 17.02 13.76 11.67
CA GLU A 76 15.58 13.75 11.90
C GLU A 76 15.20 12.73 12.97
N LEU A 77 14.26 13.11 13.82
CA LEU A 77 13.52 12.20 14.68
C LEU A 77 12.05 12.31 14.34
N LYS A 78 11.37 11.18 14.16
CA LYS A 78 9.91 11.13 14.14
C LYS A 78 9.41 10.78 15.54
N LEU A 79 8.55 11.63 16.08
CA LEU A 79 7.89 11.41 17.35
C LEU A 79 6.43 11.08 17.13
N LEU A 80 6.02 9.92 17.66
CA LEU A 80 4.61 9.60 17.81
C LEU A 80 4.17 10.12 19.17
N LEU A 81 3.27 11.10 19.17
CA LEU A 81 2.81 11.78 20.37
C LEU A 81 1.70 10.97 21.05
N ASN A 82 1.56 11.22 22.35
CA ASN A 82 0.65 10.53 23.24
C ASN A 82 -0.33 11.54 23.86
N TYR A 83 -1.32 11.94 23.06
CA TYR A 83 -2.42 12.78 23.51
C TYR A 83 -3.75 12.21 23.01
N ASP A 84 -4.81 12.51 23.77
CA ASP A 84 -6.18 12.08 23.48
C ASP A 84 -6.60 12.54 22.09
N ILE A 85 -7.03 11.61 21.21
CA ILE A 85 -7.53 11.93 19.88
C ILE A 85 -9.05 12.06 19.93
N GLU A 86 -9.62 13.04 19.25
CA GLU A 86 -11.08 13.23 19.12
C GLU A 86 -11.58 12.78 17.73
N GLU A 87 -12.84 12.37 17.66
CA GLU A 87 -13.51 12.06 16.39
C GLU A 87 -14.29 13.26 15.88
N PHE A 88 -14.13 13.55 14.59
CA PHE A 88 -14.84 14.61 13.90
C PHE A 88 -15.57 14.07 12.68
N GLU A 89 -16.70 14.69 12.35
CA GLU A 89 -17.50 14.32 11.18
C GLU A 89 -16.80 14.75 9.89
N THR A 90 -16.18 15.94 9.90
CA THR A 90 -15.54 16.51 8.71
C THR A 90 -14.02 16.36 8.75
N HIS A 91 -13.43 16.26 7.56
CA HIS A 91 -11.97 16.24 7.40
C HIS A 91 -11.31 17.54 7.89
N SER A 92 -11.97 18.69 7.70
CA SER A 92 -11.45 20.00 8.11
C SER A 92 -11.30 20.12 9.62
N GLU A 93 -12.25 19.56 10.38
CA GLU A 93 -12.20 19.53 11.85
C GLU A 93 -11.08 18.61 12.34
N THR A 94 -10.96 17.39 11.76
CA THR A 94 -9.85 16.48 12.08
C THR A 94 -8.49 17.13 11.85
N LYS A 95 -8.34 17.82 10.71
CA LYS A 95 -7.12 18.58 10.39
C LYS A 95 -6.81 19.64 11.45
N THR A 96 -7.79 20.51 11.71
CA THR A 96 -7.63 21.62 12.67
C THR A 96 -7.24 21.11 14.05
N PHE A 97 -7.82 19.99 14.48
CA PHE A 97 -7.50 19.36 15.74
C PHE A 97 -6.03 18.90 15.81
N PHE A 98 -5.58 18.08 14.85
CA PHE A 98 -4.21 17.58 14.85
C PHE A 98 -3.19 18.71 14.70
N GLU A 99 -3.45 19.69 13.84
CA GLU A 99 -2.58 20.86 13.70
C GLU A 99 -2.47 21.63 15.01
N THR A 100 -3.58 21.86 15.71
CA THR A 100 -3.59 22.57 17.00
C THR A 100 -2.79 21.81 18.05
N GLN A 101 -3.07 20.52 18.24
CA GLN A 101 -2.38 19.70 19.25
C GLN A 101 -0.88 19.57 18.94
N ASN A 102 -0.51 19.24 17.69
CA ASN A 102 0.88 19.09 17.29
C ASN A 102 1.65 20.42 17.38
N ASN A 103 1.02 21.56 17.07
CA ASN A 103 1.64 22.88 17.26
C ASN A 103 1.91 23.22 18.72
N ASN A 104 1.01 22.84 19.64
CA ASN A 104 1.23 23.04 21.07
C ASN A 104 2.48 22.28 21.55
N PHE A 105 2.64 21.02 21.14
CA PHE A 105 3.84 20.24 21.43
C PHE A 105 5.09 20.83 20.78
N SER A 106 4.99 21.26 19.51
CA SER A 106 6.08 21.93 18.80
C SER A 106 6.58 23.16 19.55
N LYS A 107 5.66 24.03 20.02
CA LYS A 107 5.99 25.22 20.81
C LYS A 107 6.66 24.85 22.13
N LEU A 108 6.09 23.90 22.87
CA LEU A 108 6.62 23.45 24.15
C LEU A 108 8.04 22.85 24.02
N PHE A 109 8.29 22.07 22.97
CA PHE A 109 9.62 21.52 22.73
C PHE A 109 10.63 22.59 22.31
N LYS A 110 10.25 23.57 21.49
CA LYS A 110 11.13 24.71 21.15
C LYS A 110 11.47 25.57 22.37
N GLU A 111 10.53 25.76 23.29
CA GLU A 111 10.76 26.48 24.55
C GLU A 111 11.69 25.69 25.49
N LYS A 112 11.50 24.37 25.60
CA LYS A 112 12.29 23.50 26.50
C LYS A 112 13.68 23.17 25.97
N PHE A 113 13.85 23.08 24.65
CA PHE A 113 15.07 22.60 24.00
C PHE A 113 15.56 23.60 22.94
N SER A 114 16.39 24.55 23.37
CA SER A 114 16.93 25.62 22.51
C SER A 114 17.83 25.14 21.36
N PHE A 115 18.25 23.88 21.37
CA PHE A 115 19.12 23.26 20.35
C PHE A 115 18.33 22.54 19.23
N ILE A 116 16.99 22.54 19.29
CA ILE A 116 16.15 22.07 18.18
C ILE A 116 16.29 23.04 17.00
N LYS A 117 16.64 22.52 15.82
CA LYS A 117 16.78 23.32 14.59
C LYS A 117 15.42 23.68 14.00
N ASN A 118 14.55 22.68 13.83
CA ASN A 118 13.21 22.85 13.26
C ASN A 118 12.27 21.75 13.75
N ILE A 119 10.96 22.01 13.68
CA ILE A 119 9.91 21.01 13.90
C ILE A 119 8.89 21.11 12.78
N GLU A 120 8.57 19.97 12.17
CA GLU A 120 7.43 19.80 11.26
C GLU A 120 6.33 18.99 11.94
N ILE A 121 5.09 19.19 11.52
CA ILE A 121 3.92 18.54 12.13
C ILE A 121 3.08 17.82 11.07
N SER A 122 2.40 16.75 11.49
CA SER A 122 1.37 16.09 10.70
C SER A 122 0.03 16.82 10.88
N SER A 123 -0.74 16.86 9.79
CA SER A 123 -2.11 17.40 9.78
C SER A 123 -3.17 16.33 10.07
N LEU A 124 -2.83 15.03 9.93
CA LEU A 124 -3.79 13.93 10.03
C LEU A 124 -3.48 12.90 11.12
N THR A 125 -2.36 13.05 11.84
CA THR A 125 -1.92 12.09 12.86
C THR A 125 -1.23 12.80 14.04
N PRO A 126 -1.15 12.15 15.23
CA PRO A 126 -0.39 12.68 16.38
C PRO A 126 1.12 12.50 16.17
N THR A 127 1.65 13.15 15.14
CA THR A 127 3.04 12.97 14.70
C THR A 127 3.71 14.31 14.51
N ILE A 128 4.94 14.42 15.00
CA ILE A 128 5.84 15.53 14.68
C ILE A 128 7.21 15.00 14.27
N TRP A 129 7.94 15.79 13.49
CA TRP A 129 9.32 15.52 13.10
C TRP A 129 10.23 16.63 13.62
N ILE A 130 11.31 16.25 14.29
CA ILE A 130 12.26 17.18 14.89
C ILE A 130 13.59 17.07 14.15
N TYR A 131 14.13 18.23 13.79
CA TYR A 131 15.41 18.36 13.10
C TYR A 131 16.47 18.95 14.01
N PHE A 132 17.70 18.47 13.87
CA PHE A 132 18.85 18.91 14.65
C PHE A 132 20.00 19.36 13.74
N ASN A 133 20.90 20.18 14.30
CA ASN A 133 22.11 20.61 13.59
C ASN A 133 23.20 19.52 13.58
N ASN A 134 23.29 18.74 14.67
CA ASN A 134 24.30 17.71 14.87
C ASN A 134 23.71 16.50 15.63
N ASP A 135 24.43 15.36 15.62
CA ASP A 135 23.98 14.14 16.29
C ASP A 135 24.08 14.21 17.82
N GLU A 136 24.94 15.07 18.37
CA GLU A 136 25.06 15.26 19.83
C GLU A 136 23.76 15.82 20.40
N ASP A 137 23.23 16.88 19.80
CA ASP A 137 21.94 17.50 20.14
C ASP A 137 20.78 16.53 19.95
N LYS A 138 20.79 15.75 18.87
CA LYS A 138 19.79 14.70 18.62
C LYS A 138 19.82 13.64 19.73
N ASN A 139 21.00 13.12 20.07
CA ASN A 139 21.16 12.10 21.10
C ASN A 139 20.83 12.64 22.49
N LYS A 140 21.19 13.90 22.77
CA LYS A 140 20.79 14.63 23.97
C LYS A 140 19.27 14.72 24.08
N PHE A 141 18.57 15.07 22.99
CA PHE A 141 17.10 15.05 22.96
C PHE A 141 16.55 13.67 23.27
N ILE A 142 17.00 12.61 22.56
CA ILE A 142 16.53 11.23 22.77
C ILE A 142 16.65 10.83 24.25
N ASN A 143 17.79 11.12 24.88
CA ASN A 143 18.03 10.77 26.28
C ASN A 143 17.10 11.49 27.26
N LEU A 144 16.68 12.73 26.95
CA LEU A 144 15.75 13.50 27.77
C LEU A 144 14.28 13.13 27.48
N ALA A 145 13.98 12.80 26.22
CA ALA A 145 12.64 12.54 25.73
C ALA A 145 12.17 11.10 25.97
N LYS A 146 13.08 10.13 26.08
CA LYS A 146 12.73 8.72 26.29
C LYS A 146 11.98 8.45 27.60
N GLU A 147 12.06 9.33 28.59
CA GLU A 147 11.30 9.21 29.84
C GLU A 147 9.97 9.99 29.81
N ASP A 148 9.68 10.74 28.74
CA ASP A 148 8.52 11.63 28.69
C ASP A 148 7.23 10.87 28.30
N ASN A 149 6.23 10.87 29.17
CA ASN A 149 4.98 10.15 28.95
C ASN A 149 4.11 10.70 27.81
N PHE A 150 4.36 11.94 27.37
CA PHE A 150 3.68 12.52 26.21
C PHE A 150 4.24 12.03 24.88
N ILE A 151 5.34 11.27 24.90
CA ILE A 151 5.95 10.66 23.72
C ILE A 151 5.70 9.16 23.79
N PHE A 152 4.98 8.63 22.82
CA PHE A 152 4.74 7.21 22.72
C PHE A 152 5.92 6.47 22.12
N LYS A 153 6.47 6.98 21.02
CA LYS A 153 7.57 6.36 20.29
C LYS A 153 8.49 7.43 19.71
N ILE A 154 9.79 7.15 19.78
CA ILE A 154 10.84 7.91 19.13
C ILE A 154 11.42 7.01 18.03
N ILE A 155 11.36 7.48 16.79
CA ILE A 155 11.96 6.79 15.64
C ILE A 155 13.16 7.62 15.22
N ASN A 156 14.36 7.11 15.51
CA ASN A 156 15.61 7.72 15.11
C ASN A 156 15.91 7.34 13.66
N LEU A 157 15.74 8.32 12.78
CA LEU A 157 15.91 8.13 11.34
C LEU A 157 17.37 8.37 10.95
N LYS A 158 17.96 7.36 10.31
CA LYS A 158 19.28 7.42 9.71
C LYS A 158 19.11 7.41 8.20
N TYR A 159 19.70 8.40 7.54
CA TYR A 159 19.63 8.52 6.10
C TYR A 159 20.91 8.05 5.47
N GLU A 160 20.77 7.18 4.49
CA GLU A 160 21.88 6.65 3.73
C GLU A 160 21.61 6.83 2.25
N ILE A 161 22.64 7.19 1.50
CA ILE A 161 22.58 7.20 0.05
C ILE A 161 23.33 6.01 -0.52
N LYS A 162 22.65 5.30 -1.40
CA LYS A 162 23.25 4.29 -2.25
C LYS A 162 23.47 4.92 -3.64
N PRO A 163 24.71 4.95 -4.15
CA PRO A 163 24.94 5.42 -5.50
C PRO A 163 24.21 4.52 -6.48
N LEU A 164 23.43 5.13 -7.36
CA LEU A 164 22.97 4.46 -8.56
C LEU A 164 24.13 4.41 -9.54
N TYR A 165 24.89 3.31 -9.51
CA TYR A 165 25.81 3.00 -10.59
C TYR A 165 24.97 2.77 -11.86
N LYS A 166 24.94 3.78 -12.73
CA LYS A 166 24.97 3.52 -14.17
C LYS A 166 26.40 3.79 -14.61
N VAL A 167 26.87 2.95 -15.53
CA VAL A 167 28.10 3.06 -16.32
C VAL A 167 28.54 4.52 -16.47
N PRO A 168 29.85 4.83 -16.32
CA PRO A 168 30.36 6.19 -16.42
C PRO A 168 29.75 6.94 -17.60
N LEU A 169 29.51 8.23 -17.41
CA LEU A 169 29.09 9.20 -18.43
C LEU A 169 30.09 9.35 -19.61
N LEU A 170 30.94 8.36 -19.83
CA LEU A 170 32.06 8.31 -20.77
C LEU A 170 31.88 7.27 -21.90
N CYS A 171 30.76 6.55 -21.99
CA CYS A 171 30.44 5.76 -23.18
C CYS A 171 29.23 6.35 -23.91
N MET A 172 29.51 7.20 -24.91
CA MET A 172 28.50 7.82 -25.78
C MET A 172 28.43 7.23 -27.19
N ASP A 173 29.09 6.09 -27.46
CA ASP A 173 28.95 5.39 -28.75
C ASP A 173 28.35 3.99 -28.60
N VAL A 174 27.44 3.67 -29.53
CA VAL A 174 26.59 2.47 -29.58
C VAL A 174 27.40 1.17 -29.61
N GLU A 175 28.67 1.20 -30.02
CA GLU A 175 29.57 0.03 -29.96
C GLU A 175 29.99 -0.35 -28.54
N CYS A 176 29.95 0.57 -27.57
CA CYS A 176 30.30 0.28 -26.17
C CYS A 176 29.15 -0.40 -25.40
N LEU A 177 27.90 -0.22 -25.83
CA LEU A 177 26.71 -0.81 -25.19
C LEU A 177 26.58 -2.33 -25.40
N LEU A 178 27.33 -2.91 -26.33
CA LEU A 178 27.18 -4.31 -26.76
C LEU A 178 28.14 -5.32 -26.10
N ARG A 179 28.91 -4.94 -25.07
CA ARG A 179 29.78 -5.89 -24.34
C ARG A 179 29.52 -5.81 -22.82
N THR A 180 28.64 -6.66 -22.32
CA THR A 180 28.19 -6.66 -20.92
C THR A 180 29.09 -7.45 -19.96
N ASP A 181 30.26 -7.93 -20.38
CA ASP A 181 30.96 -8.99 -19.65
C ASP A 181 32.41 -8.64 -19.25
N GLN A 182 32.80 -7.35 -19.21
CA GLN A 182 34.17 -6.95 -18.91
C GLN A 182 34.43 -6.61 -17.44
N THR A 183 35.63 -6.97 -16.96
CA THR A 183 36.10 -6.65 -15.60
C THR A 183 36.67 -5.22 -15.50
N PRO A 184 36.83 -4.65 -14.28
CA PRO A 184 37.35 -3.31 -14.08
C PRO A 184 38.75 -3.06 -14.68
N GLU A 185 39.61 -4.08 -14.80
CA GLU A 185 40.92 -3.93 -15.45
C GLU A 185 40.79 -3.73 -16.98
N GLU A 186 39.90 -4.47 -17.64
CA GLU A 186 39.68 -4.36 -19.10
C GLU A 186 39.11 -2.99 -19.50
N PHE A 187 38.24 -2.42 -18.64
CA PHE A 187 37.71 -1.06 -18.83
C PHE A 187 38.80 0.02 -18.77
N ASN A 188 39.79 -0.15 -17.88
CA ASN A 188 40.90 0.80 -17.73
C ASN A 188 41.94 0.71 -18.86
N GLU A 189 42.06 -0.46 -19.49
CA GLU A 189 42.92 -0.66 -20.65
C GLU A 189 42.31 -0.08 -21.93
N ALA A 190 40.98 -0.17 -22.09
CA ALA A 190 40.24 0.48 -23.18
C ALA A 190 40.38 2.02 -23.15
N LEU A 191 40.37 2.63 -21.96
CA LEU A 191 40.58 4.07 -21.76
C LEU A 191 41.97 4.55 -22.17
N LYS A 192 43.01 3.71 -22.08
CA LYS A 192 44.37 4.06 -22.49
C LYS A 192 44.56 4.08 -24.01
N ASN A 193 43.69 3.40 -24.76
CA ASN A 193 43.85 3.18 -26.20
C ASN A 193 43.06 4.15 -27.10
N HIS A 194 42.34 5.14 -26.53
CA HIS A 194 41.64 6.21 -27.26
C HIS A 194 42.31 7.59 -27.05
N PRO A 195 43.25 8.01 -27.93
CA PRO A 195 44.11 9.17 -27.71
C PRO A 195 43.57 10.47 -28.35
N THR A 196 42.30 10.84 -28.11
CA THR A 196 41.72 12.07 -28.68
C THR A 196 41.06 12.98 -27.65
N ILE A 197 41.70 13.21 -26.50
CA ILE A 197 41.50 14.45 -25.74
C ILE A 197 42.87 14.95 -25.27
N SER A 198 43.50 15.80 -26.09
CA SER A 198 44.71 16.52 -25.73
C SER A 198 44.38 17.62 -24.70
N PRO A 199 45.06 17.69 -23.54
CA PRO A 199 44.85 18.74 -22.55
C PRO A 199 45.67 19.97 -22.91
N ARG A 200 45.31 20.70 -23.97
CA ARG A 200 45.88 22.03 -24.26
C ARG A 200 44.88 22.96 -24.93
N SER A 201 43.99 23.56 -24.13
CA SER A 201 43.67 25.00 -24.24
C SER A 201 43.02 25.48 -22.93
N ASN A 202 43.62 26.49 -22.29
CA ASN A 202 43.17 27.03 -21.00
C ASN A 202 41.98 28.01 -21.12
N THR A 203 41.12 27.89 -22.14
CA THR A 203 40.01 28.84 -22.37
C THR A 203 38.72 28.20 -22.92
N VAL A 204 38.49 26.91 -22.72
CA VAL A 204 37.15 26.33 -22.91
C VAL A 204 36.44 26.33 -21.55
N LYS A 205 35.46 27.22 -21.36
CA LYS A 205 34.50 27.11 -20.25
C LYS A 205 33.96 25.68 -20.28
N SER A 206 34.03 24.95 -19.17
CA SER A 206 33.42 23.62 -19.12
C SER A 206 31.97 23.72 -19.61
N PRO A 207 31.48 22.78 -20.42
CA PRO A 207 30.08 22.76 -20.80
C PRO A 207 29.22 22.86 -19.54
N ASP A 208 28.16 23.67 -19.59
CA ASP A 208 27.20 23.72 -18.50
C ASP A 208 26.38 22.42 -18.52
N TRP A 209 26.87 21.41 -17.81
CA TRP A 209 26.29 20.07 -17.74
C TRP A 209 24.87 20.08 -17.16
N ASN A 210 24.50 21.10 -16.36
CA ASN A 210 23.12 21.29 -15.90
C ASN A 210 22.20 21.74 -17.03
N LYS A 211 22.71 22.51 -18.00
CA LYS A 211 21.95 22.92 -19.18
C LYS A 211 21.79 21.75 -20.17
N ILE A 212 22.85 20.96 -20.37
CA ILE A 212 22.84 19.80 -21.27
C ILE A 212 21.95 18.67 -20.72
N SER A 213 22.01 18.37 -19.42
CA SER A 213 21.15 17.36 -18.79
C SER A 213 19.67 17.75 -18.83
N LYS A 214 19.34 19.02 -18.62
CA LYS A 214 17.96 19.53 -18.82
C LYS A 214 17.50 19.38 -20.26
N LEU A 215 18.36 19.70 -21.24
CA LEU A 215 18.04 19.53 -22.66
C LEU A 215 17.78 18.05 -22.98
N LYS A 216 18.67 17.14 -22.60
CA LYS A 216 18.49 15.70 -22.87
C LYS A 216 17.24 15.10 -22.22
N ILE A 217 16.89 15.54 -21.01
CA ILE A 217 15.65 15.07 -20.37
C ILE A 217 14.41 15.56 -21.13
N VAL A 218 14.44 16.79 -21.62
CA VAL A 218 13.37 17.34 -22.47
C VAL A 218 13.28 16.52 -23.76
N GLU A 219 14.41 16.19 -24.39
CA GLU A 219 14.47 15.40 -25.62
C GLU A 219 13.88 13.99 -25.45
N ASP A 220 14.27 13.26 -24.40
CA ASP A 220 13.82 11.88 -24.10
C ASP A 220 12.41 11.83 -23.46
N TYR A 221 11.73 12.96 -23.27
CA TYR A 221 10.44 13.02 -22.58
C TYR A 221 9.31 12.42 -23.43
N PRO A 222 8.42 11.59 -22.85
CA PRO A 222 7.32 10.99 -23.62
C PRO A 222 6.38 12.04 -24.16
N VAL A 223 6.01 11.97 -25.44
CA VAL A 223 5.01 12.84 -26.06
C VAL A 223 3.70 12.06 -26.27
N GLU A 224 3.78 10.89 -26.88
CA GLU A 224 2.63 10.07 -27.31
C GLU A 224 2.97 8.59 -27.14
N PHE A 225 2.02 7.77 -26.70
CA PHE A 225 2.21 6.31 -26.65
C PHE A 225 1.87 5.69 -28.02
N ILE A 226 2.76 4.83 -28.52
CA ILE A 226 2.65 4.25 -29.88
C ILE A 226 1.47 3.27 -29.98
N GLU A 227 1.29 2.46 -28.94
CA GLU A 227 0.15 1.56 -28.80
C GLU A 227 -0.49 1.79 -27.43
N THR A 228 -1.80 2.05 -27.40
CA THR A 228 -2.50 2.13 -26.13
C THR A 228 -2.64 0.73 -25.56
N ASN A 229 -2.13 0.47 -24.36
CA ASN A 229 -2.37 -0.78 -23.64
C ASN A 229 -3.84 -0.94 -23.14
N LEU A 230 -4.75 -0.07 -23.59
CA LEU A 230 -6.14 0.03 -23.19
C LEU A 230 -6.97 -1.15 -23.71
N ASP A 231 -6.65 -1.68 -24.90
CA ASP A 231 -7.28 -2.86 -25.48
C ASP A 231 -6.99 -4.13 -24.65
N LYS A 232 -5.75 -4.25 -24.14
CA LYS A 232 -5.29 -5.38 -23.32
C LYS A 232 -6.07 -5.51 -22.01
N ILE A 233 -6.70 -4.42 -21.55
CA ILE A 233 -7.51 -4.37 -20.31
C ILE A 233 -9.02 -4.13 -20.57
N ASP A 234 -9.50 -4.38 -21.79
CA ASP A 234 -10.90 -4.17 -22.23
C ASP A 234 -11.47 -2.77 -21.96
N PHE A 235 -10.65 -1.74 -22.16
CA PHE A 235 -11.04 -0.36 -21.87
C PHE A 235 -11.76 0.35 -23.03
N SER A 236 -11.87 -0.30 -24.20
CA SER A 236 -12.39 0.31 -25.45
C SER A 236 -13.83 0.84 -25.34
N MET A 237 -14.65 0.29 -24.45
CA MET A 237 -16.02 0.75 -24.15
C MET A 237 -16.13 1.43 -22.77
N ALA A 238 -15.09 2.10 -22.31
CA ALA A 238 -15.16 2.91 -21.11
C ALA A 238 -15.86 4.24 -21.43
N ASP A 239 -16.97 4.52 -20.73
CA ASP A 239 -17.60 5.84 -20.78
C ASP A 239 -16.76 6.82 -19.97
N ILE A 240 -15.72 7.38 -20.58
CA ILE A 240 -14.94 8.45 -19.95
C ILE A 240 -15.80 9.72 -20.02
N LYS A 241 -16.52 10.01 -18.93
CA LYS A 241 -17.34 11.22 -18.84
C LYS A 241 -16.45 12.45 -18.91
N THR A 242 -16.62 13.27 -19.94
CA THR A 242 -16.09 14.63 -19.94
C THR A 242 -16.82 15.41 -18.83
N PRO A 243 -16.12 15.92 -17.80
CA PRO A 243 -16.80 16.61 -16.71
C PRO A 243 -17.42 17.92 -17.21
N TRP A 244 -18.62 18.25 -16.71
CA TRP A 244 -19.34 19.45 -17.13
C TRP A 244 -18.87 20.70 -16.36
N LYS A 245 -18.24 20.50 -15.18
CA LYS A 245 -17.67 21.55 -14.33
C LYS A 245 -16.28 21.16 -13.82
N PRO A 246 -15.37 22.13 -13.60
CA PRO A 246 -14.02 21.89 -13.07
C PRO A 246 -13.99 21.11 -11.74
N ASN A 247 -15.00 21.26 -10.88
CA ASN A 247 -15.02 20.59 -9.57
C ASN A 247 -15.55 19.13 -9.62
N GLU A 248 -15.90 18.62 -10.80
CA GLU A 248 -16.43 17.27 -11.01
C GLU A 248 -15.37 16.29 -11.55
N HIS A 249 -14.16 16.78 -11.83
CA HIS A 249 -13.06 15.95 -12.31
C HIS A 249 -12.61 14.95 -11.23
N ASN A 250 -12.28 13.74 -11.67
CA ASN A 250 -11.58 12.80 -10.79
C ASN A 250 -10.19 13.35 -10.47
N LYS A 251 -9.62 12.94 -9.34
CA LYS A 251 -8.29 13.39 -8.90
C LYS A 251 -7.41 12.18 -8.60
N ILE A 252 -6.24 12.13 -9.22
CA ILE A 252 -5.25 11.07 -9.03
C ILE A 252 -3.95 11.68 -8.48
N GLY A 253 -3.48 11.12 -7.37
CA GLY A 253 -2.19 11.45 -6.79
C GLY A 253 -1.08 10.64 -7.44
N ILE A 254 0.01 11.28 -7.85
CA ILE A 254 1.23 10.62 -8.32
C ILE A 254 2.35 10.96 -7.34
N LEU A 255 2.69 10.00 -6.46
CA LEU A 255 3.77 10.15 -5.49
C LEU A 255 5.00 9.37 -5.96
N GLU A 256 6.13 10.05 -6.04
CA GLU A 256 7.39 9.51 -6.56
C GLU A 256 8.55 9.71 -5.59
N ALA A 257 9.52 8.80 -5.61
CA ALA A 257 10.74 8.97 -4.85
C ALA A 257 11.70 9.96 -5.55
N LYS A 258 12.79 10.34 -4.85
CA LYS A 258 13.86 11.22 -5.35
C LYS A 258 13.40 12.63 -5.75
N ASN A 259 12.35 13.12 -5.09
CA ASN A 259 11.71 14.40 -5.39
C ASN A 259 11.22 14.50 -6.83
N GLY A 260 11.01 13.35 -7.49
CA GLY A 260 10.53 13.35 -8.86
C GLY A 260 9.12 13.91 -8.93
N VAL A 261 8.93 14.98 -9.67
CA VAL A 261 7.60 15.47 -10.05
C VAL A 261 7.49 15.56 -11.57
N ILE A 262 6.27 15.67 -12.06
CA ILE A 262 5.97 15.89 -13.48
C ILE A 262 6.61 17.19 -14.01
N TYR A 263 6.68 17.33 -15.34
CA TYR A 263 7.19 18.53 -16.01
C TYR A 263 6.02 19.43 -16.38
N LYS A 264 5.58 20.33 -15.49
CA LYS A 264 4.37 21.15 -15.72
C LYS A 264 4.31 21.80 -17.10
N GLU A 265 5.40 22.38 -17.59
CA GLU A 265 5.40 23.07 -18.88
C GLU A 265 5.33 22.11 -20.08
N LEU A 266 5.80 20.87 -19.94
CA LEU A 266 5.68 19.84 -21.00
C LEU A 266 4.37 19.04 -20.88
N ASP A 267 3.78 19.02 -19.70
CA ASP A 267 2.61 18.20 -19.40
C ASP A 267 1.30 18.97 -19.43
N GLN A 268 1.31 20.30 -19.35
CA GLN A 268 0.07 21.11 -19.35
C GLN A 268 -0.80 20.92 -20.60
N ASP A 269 -0.20 20.51 -21.72
CA ASP A 269 -0.92 20.24 -22.98
C ASP A 269 -1.40 18.79 -23.08
N ILE A 270 -0.97 17.91 -22.17
CA ILE A 270 -1.20 16.44 -22.21
C ILE A 270 -2.01 15.96 -20.99
N LEU A 271 -1.80 16.59 -19.84
CA LEU A 271 -2.48 16.34 -18.57
C LEU A 271 -3.45 17.49 -18.27
N TYR A 272 -4.61 17.14 -17.75
CA TYR A 272 -5.61 18.12 -17.35
C TYR A 272 -5.24 18.83 -16.03
N ASP A 273 -4.98 20.14 -16.09
CA ASP A 273 -4.68 21.05 -14.96
C ASP A 273 -3.84 20.44 -13.81
N PRO A 274 -2.61 19.97 -14.09
CA PRO A 274 -1.84 19.26 -13.10
C PRO A 274 -1.36 20.20 -11.97
N LYS A 275 -1.50 19.74 -10.73
CA LYS A 275 -1.04 20.40 -9.49
C LYS A 275 0.26 19.77 -9.00
N ILE A 276 1.22 20.60 -8.59
CA ILE A 276 2.51 20.15 -8.05
C ILE A 276 2.65 20.66 -6.62
N TYR A 277 3.07 19.78 -5.70
CA TYR A 277 3.33 20.16 -4.31
C TYR A 277 4.46 21.19 -4.20
N SER A 278 4.22 22.31 -3.51
CA SER A 278 5.10 23.49 -3.53
C SER A 278 6.48 23.29 -2.90
N GLU A 279 6.64 22.38 -1.93
CA GLU A 279 7.94 22.10 -1.30
C GLU A 279 8.71 20.96 -2.01
N SER A 280 8.14 20.37 -3.07
CA SER A 280 8.91 19.45 -3.90
C SER A 280 10.02 20.24 -4.60
N SER A 281 11.27 19.81 -4.47
CA SER A 281 12.34 20.43 -5.27
C SER A 281 11.94 20.30 -6.74
N ASN A 282 12.20 21.32 -7.57
CA ASN A 282 11.96 21.32 -9.03
C ASN A 282 12.79 20.25 -9.81
N ILE A 283 13.08 19.10 -9.21
CA ILE A 283 13.70 17.93 -9.81
C ILE A 283 12.61 17.20 -10.58
N ARG A 284 12.50 17.58 -11.84
CA ARG A 284 11.51 17.04 -12.74
C ARG A 284 11.95 15.63 -13.19
N SER A 285 11.01 14.69 -13.22
CA SER A 285 11.28 13.27 -13.46
C SER A 285 10.55 12.75 -14.71
N ILE A 286 11.30 12.17 -15.66
CA ILE A 286 10.73 11.47 -16.83
C ILE A 286 9.80 10.35 -16.34
N HIS A 287 10.24 9.61 -15.32
CA HIS A 287 9.46 8.52 -14.74
C HIS A 287 8.12 9.01 -14.18
N ALA A 288 8.11 10.14 -13.45
CA ALA A 288 6.86 10.74 -12.95
C ALA A 288 5.93 11.14 -14.10
N GLY A 289 6.50 11.70 -15.18
CA GLY A 289 5.79 12.00 -16.42
C GLY A 289 5.12 10.80 -17.07
N ILE A 290 5.89 9.73 -17.30
CA ILE A 290 5.39 8.46 -17.88
C ILE A 290 4.24 7.91 -17.02
N VAL A 291 4.45 7.83 -15.70
CA VAL A 291 3.47 7.31 -14.74
C VAL A 291 2.18 8.14 -14.77
N ALA A 292 2.29 9.47 -14.75
CA ALA A 292 1.14 10.38 -14.83
C ALA A 292 0.39 10.23 -16.16
N LYS A 293 1.10 10.12 -17.28
CA LYS A 293 0.51 9.96 -18.62
C LYS A 293 -0.19 8.63 -18.81
N ILE A 294 0.34 7.54 -18.25
CA ILE A 294 -0.37 6.25 -18.25
C ILE A 294 -1.69 6.36 -17.48
N ALA A 295 -1.68 7.02 -16.31
CA ALA A 295 -2.87 7.16 -15.49
C ALA A 295 -3.92 8.09 -16.10
N ALA A 296 -3.52 9.26 -16.60
CA ALA A 296 -4.43 10.35 -16.97
C ALA A 296 -4.00 11.20 -18.19
N GLY A 297 -2.98 10.78 -18.94
CA GLY A 297 -2.60 11.45 -20.18
C GLY A 297 -3.64 11.27 -21.28
N TYR A 298 -3.47 11.99 -22.38
CA TYR A 298 -4.35 11.90 -23.56
C TYR A 298 -4.55 10.46 -24.07
N ASP A 299 -3.49 9.65 -24.09
CA ASP A 299 -3.53 8.21 -24.44
C ASP A 299 -3.65 7.29 -23.21
N GLY A 300 -3.78 7.88 -22.03
CA GLY A 300 -3.91 7.21 -20.76
C GLY A 300 -5.34 6.73 -20.46
N VAL A 301 -5.52 6.25 -19.23
CA VAL A 301 -6.78 5.62 -18.81
C VAL A 301 -7.86 6.64 -18.44
N ASP A 302 -7.61 7.53 -17.48
CA ASP A 302 -8.55 8.58 -17.05
C ASP A 302 -8.13 9.96 -17.59
N ARG A 303 -8.39 10.19 -18.88
CA ARG A 303 -7.89 11.36 -19.64
C ARG A 303 -8.32 12.73 -19.12
N TYR A 304 -9.32 12.79 -18.24
CA TYR A 304 -9.82 14.04 -17.65
C TYR A 304 -9.54 14.15 -16.15
N ALA A 305 -8.78 13.23 -15.55
CA ALA A 305 -8.41 13.35 -14.16
C ALA A 305 -7.40 14.47 -13.93
N GLU A 306 -7.61 15.26 -12.88
CA GLU A 306 -6.60 16.18 -12.36
C GLU A 306 -5.46 15.37 -11.71
N ILE A 307 -4.23 15.63 -12.12
CA ILE A 307 -3.04 15.04 -11.51
C ILE A 307 -2.53 15.90 -10.35
N TYR A 308 -2.37 15.29 -9.18
CA TYR A 308 -1.68 15.86 -8.02
C TYR A 308 -0.32 15.18 -7.90
N SER A 309 0.74 15.84 -8.38
CA SER A 309 2.09 15.30 -8.39
C SER A 309 2.92 15.80 -7.20
N ALA A 310 3.55 14.88 -6.50
CA ALA A 310 4.52 15.18 -5.46
C ALA A 310 5.66 14.18 -5.48
N GLY A 311 6.80 14.56 -4.91
CA GLY A 311 7.91 13.65 -4.76
C GLY A 311 8.76 13.92 -3.54
N PHE A 312 9.32 12.86 -2.95
CA PHE A 312 10.09 12.89 -1.71
C PHE A 312 11.51 12.32 -1.91
N ALA A 313 12.54 12.98 -1.40
CA ALA A 313 13.94 12.53 -1.49
C ALA A 313 14.73 12.67 -0.19
N SER A 314 14.16 13.36 0.80
CA SER A 314 14.94 13.88 1.92
C SER A 314 14.52 13.29 3.25
N THR A 315 13.23 13.20 3.53
CA THR A 315 12.73 12.99 4.89
C THR A 315 11.51 12.08 4.93
N ASP A 316 11.26 11.46 6.08
CA ASP A 316 10.01 10.72 6.32
C ASP A 316 8.84 11.72 6.43
N SER A 317 9.09 12.89 7.00
CA SER A 317 8.11 13.98 7.07
C SER A 317 7.53 14.34 5.71
N LEU A 318 8.38 14.47 4.69
CA LEU A 318 7.97 14.92 3.36
C LEU A 318 7.13 13.84 2.67
N TRP A 319 7.48 12.57 2.86
CA TRP A 319 6.69 11.45 2.36
C TRP A 319 5.26 11.48 2.90
N GLN A 320 5.11 11.62 4.22
CA GLN A 320 3.79 11.62 4.85
C GLN A 320 3.00 12.90 4.52
N LYS A 321 3.61 14.08 4.63
CA LYS A 321 2.96 15.37 4.34
C LYS A 321 2.45 15.48 2.90
N GLN A 322 3.14 14.85 1.94
CA GLN A 322 2.70 14.85 0.54
C GLN A 322 1.45 14.00 0.32
N ILE A 323 1.35 12.86 1.02
CA ILE A 323 0.12 12.05 1.04
C ILE A 323 -1.01 12.86 1.69
N GLU A 324 -0.74 13.49 2.84
CA GLU A 324 -1.72 14.33 3.53
C GLU A 324 -2.22 15.48 2.63
N TRP A 325 -1.32 16.19 1.94
CA TRP A 325 -1.68 17.23 0.97
C TRP A 325 -2.59 16.72 -0.14
N MET A 326 -2.32 15.53 -0.70
CA MET A 326 -3.20 14.93 -1.71
C MET A 326 -4.61 14.68 -1.14
N ILE A 327 -4.69 14.11 0.06
CA ILE A 327 -5.96 13.82 0.75
C ILE A 327 -6.75 15.12 1.00
N GLU A 328 -6.07 16.15 1.50
CA GLU A 328 -6.66 17.46 1.79
C GLU A 328 -7.21 18.15 0.53
N ASN A 329 -6.62 17.86 -0.63
CA ASN A 329 -7.10 18.36 -1.92
C ASN A 329 -8.17 17.45 -2.57
N GLY A 330 -8.65 16.43 -1.85
CA GLY A 330 -9.73 15.55 -2.29
C GLY A 330 -9.29 14.42 -3.20
N VAL A 331 -7.99 14.11 -3.27
CA VAL A 331 -7.48 12.93 -3.99
C VAL A 331 -7.96 11.66 -3.27
N LYS A 332 -8.51 10.72 -4.03
CA LYS A 332 -9.02 9.44 -3.53
C LYS A 332 -8.15 8.24 -3.94
N VAL A 333 -7.43 8.36 -5.05
CA VAL A 333 -6.55 7.32 -5.61
C VAL A 333 -5.14 7.89 -5.67
N ILE A 334 -4.20 7.24 -4.97
CA ILE A 334 -2.79 7.64 -4.98
C ILE A 334 -1.97 6.50 -5.56
N ASN A 335 -1.26 6.78 -6.64
CA ASN A 335 -0.29 5.88 -7.25
C ASN A 335 1.09 6.06 -6.61
N HIS A 336 1.71 4.94 -6.26
CA HIS A 336 3.04 4.86 -5.69
C HIS A 336 3.93 3.94 -6.54
N SER A 337 4.74 4.54 -7.40
CA SER A 337 5.61 3.81 -8.34
C SER A 337 7.06 3.77 -7.89
N TYR A 338 7.28 3.57 -6.58
CA TYR A 338 8.60 3.46 -5.94
C TYR A 338 8.67 2.27 -4.97
N GLY A 339 9.87 1.90 -4.51
CA GLY A 339 10.09 0.70 -3.69
C GLY A 339 11.43 0.70 -2.95
N LEU A 340 11.53 -0.11 -1.88
CA LEU A 340 12.81 -0.40 -1.21
C LEU A 340 13.63 -1.38 -2.05
N ARG A 341 14.94 -1.18 -2.09
CA ARG A 341 15.88 -2.08 -2.81
C ARG A 341 16.36 -3.28 -2.02
N THR A 342 16.23 -3.21 -0.70
CA THR A 342 16.71 -4.24 0.22
C THR A 342 15.60 -4.67 1.14
N HIS A 343 15.43 -5.97 1.24
CA HIS A 343 14.56 -6.59 2.23
C HIS A 343 15.17 -6.43 3.63
N SER A 344 14.35 -6.13 4.63
CA SER A 344 14.73 -6.17 6.04
C SER A 344 13.67 -6.93 6.83
N LYS A 345 14.09 -8.00 7.51
CA LYS A 345 13.21 -8.79 8.38
C LYS A 345 12.65 -8.00 9.55
N GLU A 346 13.34 -6.93 9.96
CA GLU A 346 12.92 -6.05 11.05
C GLU A 346 11.91 -4.99 10.61
N ASN A 347 11.68 -4.84 9.29
CA ASN A 347 10.88 -3.75 8.71
C ASN A 347 9.86 -4.26 7.67
N ILE A 348 9.32 -5.48 7.88
CA ILE A 348 8.41 -6.13 6.95
C ILE A 348 7.05 -5.41 6.90
N TYR A 349 6.40 -5.24 8.05
CA TYR A 349 5.24 -4.36 8.25
C TYR A 349 5.61 -3.30 9.30
N ASN A 350 5.43 -2.02 8.98
CA ASN A 350 5.92 -0.90 9.78
C ASN A 350 4.90 0.24 9.91
N GLU A 351 5.29 1.32 10.59
CA GLU A 351 4.47 2.49 10.89
C GLU A 351 3.96 3.19 9.62
N GLU A 352 4.71 3.15 8.52
CA GLU A 352 4.30 3.66 7.21
C GLU A 352 3.19 2.78 6.61
N ALA A 353 3.32 1.46 6.68
CA ALA A 353 2.25 0.54 6.28
C ALA A 353 1.00 0.71 7.16
N PHE A 354 1.19 0.90 8.46
CA PHE A 354 0.11 1.17 9.42
C PHE A 354 -0.59 2.51 9.15
N PHE A 355 0.16 3.56 8.82
CA PHE A 355 -0.40 4.86 8.41
C PHE A 355 -1.25 4.72 7.14
N LEU A 356 -0.78 3.98 6.15
CA LEU A 356 -1.54 3.70 4.91
C LEU A 356 -2.84 2.93 5.21
N ASP A 357 -2.80 1.97 6.12
CA ASP A 357 -3.99 1.23 6.56
C ASP A 357 -4.98 2.14 7.31
N TYR A 358 -4.49 3.03 8.17
CA TYR A 358 -5.28 4.04 8.88
C TYR A 358 -5.99 4.99 7.91
N ILE A 359 -5.29 5.60 6.97
CA ILE A 359 -5.92 6.56 6.03
C ILE A 359 -6.88 5.86 5.06
N ALA A 360 -6.60 4.62 4.68
CA ALA A 360 -7.51 3.82 3.87
C ALA A 360 -8.81 3.54 4.64
N ARG A 361 -8.70 3.16 5.91
CA ARG A 361 -9.85 2.85 6.76
C ARG A 361 -10.64 4.09 7.18
N LYS A 362 -9.96 5.18 7.57
CA LYS A 362 -10.59 6.40 8.10
C LYS A 362 -11.06 7.33 6.98
N TYR A 363 -10.31 7.47 5.88
CA TYR A 363 -10.60 8.43 4.81
C TYR A 363 -10.99 7.77 3.47
N GLY A 364 -10.95 6.45 3.37
CA GLY A 364 -11.31 5.74 2.15
C GLY A 364 -10.30 5.96 1.02
N ILE A 365 -9.02 6.21 1.36
CA ILE A 365 -7.95 6.44 0.40
C ILE A 365 -7.51 5.11 -0.21
N ILE A 366 -7.46 5.06 -1.54
CA ILE A 366 -7.00 3.91 -2.30
C ILE A 366 -5.54 4.15 -2.67
N ASN A 367 -4.64 3.48 -1.97
CA ASN A 367 -3.22 3.49 -2.30
C ASN A 367 -2.90 2.32 -3.24
N VAL A 368 -2.36 2.63 -4.42
CA VAL A 368 -1.99 1.67 -5.47
C VAL A 368 -0.48 1.67 -5.62
N PHE A 369 0.16 0.56 -5.25
CA PHE A 369 1.61 0.39 -5.28
C PHE A 369 2.05 -0.51 -6.43
N SER A 370 3.18 -0.16 -7.05
CA SER A 370 3.93 -1.10 -7.88
C SER A 370 4.51 -2.24 -7.03
N ALA A 371 4.52 -3.48 -7.53
CA ALA A 371 5.06 -4.60 -6.76
C ALA A 371 6.59 -4.52 -6.56
N GLY A 372 7.35 -4.03 -7.54
CA GLY A 372 8.81 -4.04 -7.58
C GLY A 372 9.35 -4.90 -8.74
N ASN A 373 10.62 -4.70 -9.10
CA ASN A 373 11.21 -5.20 -10.35
C ASN A 373 12.47 -6.06 -10.13
N ASP A 374 12.53 -6.81 -9.03
CA ASP A 374 13.74 -7.52 -8.60
C ASP A 374 13.49 -9.01 -8.31
N HIS A 375 12.39 -9.60 -8.81
CA HIS A 375 12.03 -11.00 -8.52
C HIS A 375 13.05 -12.01 -9.07
N ASP A 376 13.53 -11.77 -10.28
CA ASP A 376 14.49 -12.60 -11.01
C ASP A 376 15.96 -12.30 -10.65
N LYS A 377 16.21 -11.27 -9.82
CA LYS A 377 17.57 -10.83 -9.49
C LYS A 377 18.03 -11.45 -8.17
N PRO A 378 19.11 -12.27 -8.20
CA PRO A 378 19.69 -12.77 -6.96
C PRO A 378 20.20 -11.60 -6.11
N ASN A 379 19.99 -11.67 -4.80
CA ASN A 379 20.43 -10.67 -3.80
C ASN A 379 19.78 -9.28 -3.89
N LYS A 380 18.65 -9.13 -4.59
CA LYS A 380 17.82 -7.93 -4.54
C LYS A 380 16.49 -8.17 -3.84
N ASN A 381 15.77 -7.09 -3.54
CA ASN A 381 14.49 -7.19 -2.83
C ASN A 381 13.37 -7.72 -3.76
N LYS A 382 13.21 -9.04 -3.80
CA LYS A 382 12.06 -9.72 -4.43
C LYS A 382 10.77 -9.64 -3.61
N TYR A 383 10.86 -9.17 -2.36
CA TYR A 383 9.74 -9.17 -1.41
C TYR A 383 8.85 -7.95 -1.61
N ILE A 384 7.56 -8.13 -1.33
CA ILE A 384 6.60 -7.05 -1.16
C ILE A 384 6.54 -6.74 0.35
N ASP A 385 7.29 -5.74 0.80
CA ASP A 385 7.47 -5.38 2.21
C ASP A 385 7.37 -3.86 2.47
N SER A 386 7.55 -3.46 3.73
CA SER A 386 7.44 -2.07 4.21
C SER A 386 6.07 -1.46 3.86
N TYR A 387 6.01 -0.21 3.41
CA TYR A 387 4.78 0.48 3.01
C TYR A 387 3.93 -0.33 2.00
N LYS A 388 4.53 -1.15 1.13
CA LYS A 388 3.79 -1.96 0.14
C LYS A 388 3.01 -3.10 0.77
N LEU A 389 3.39 -3.52 1.98
CA LEU A 389 2.72 -4.58 2.70
C LEU A 389 1.42 -4.14 3.37
N SER A 390 1.15 -2.82 3.44
CA SER A 390 -0.13 -2.27 3.93
C SER A 390 -1.31 -3.13 3.47
N PHE A 391 -2.09 -3.60 4.44
CA PHE A 391 -3.13 -4.59 4.23
C PHE A 391 -4.29 -4.05 3.36
N ASN A 392 -4.53 -2.75 3.44
CA ASN A 392 -5.58 -2.05 2.71
C ASN A 392 -5.12 -1.56 1.33
N SER A 393 -3.81 -1.45 1.09
CA SER A 393 -3.26 -1.04 -0.20
C SER A 393 -3.42 -2.11 -1.30
N ILE A 394 -3.50 -1.67 -2.55
CA ILE A 394 -3.52 -2.53 -3.74
C ILE A 394 -2.09 -2.60 -4.28
N VAL A 395 -1.54 -3.80 -4.43
CA VAL A 395 -0.24 -3.99 -5.09
C VAL A 395 -0.42 -4.61 -6.45
N VAL A 396 0.24 -4.04 -7.45
CA VAL A 396 0.09 -4.38 -8.87
C VAL A 396 1.38 -4.99 -9.41
N GLY A 397 1.27 -6.23 -9.91
CA GLY A 397 2.34 -6.89 -10.65
C GLY A 397 2.35 -6.49 -12.13
N ALA A 398 3.47 -6.69 -12.79
CA ALA A 398 3.66 -6.36 -14.20
C ALA A 398 3.58 -7.62 -15.07
N LEU A 399 2.85 -7.50 -16.18
CA LEU A 399 2.94 -8.43 -17.28
C LEU A 399 4.11 -8.08 -18.21
N ASP A 400 4.62 -9.09 -18.90
CA ASP A 400 5.72 -8.94 -19.85
C ASP A 400 5.30 -8.24 -21.16
N LYS A 401 6.24 -8.05 -22.09
CA LYS A 401 5.97 -7.54 -23.44
C LYS A 401 5.24 -8.57 -24.31
N GLY A 402 4.55 -8.10 -25.36
CA GLY A 402 3.90 -8.97 -26.36
C GLY A 402 2.66 -9.71 -25.86
N ILE A 403 2.10 -9.29 -24.73
CA ILE A 403 0.87 -9.86 -24.18
C ILE A 403 -0.34 -9.56 -25.06
N LYS A 404 -1.29 -10.48 -25.04
CA LYS A 404 -2.61 -10.35 -25.66
C LYS A 404 -3.68 -10.56 -24.60
N TYR A 405 -4.90 -10.15 -24.92
CA TYR A 405 -6.04 -10.20 -24.02
C TYR A 405 -6.16 -11.52 -23.22
N ASP A 406 -6.13 -12.68 -23.88
CA ASP A 406 -6.27 -14.01 -23.26
C ASP A 406 -4.96 -14.82 -23.13
N ASN A 407 -3.85 -14.25 -23.60
CA ASN A 407 -2.55 -14.90 -23.61
C ASN A 407 -1.50 -13.94 -23.07
N PHE A 408 -1.15 -14.11 -21.81
CA PHE A 408 -0.22 -13.24 -21.11
C PHE A 408 0.57 -14.02 -20.05
N TRP A 409 1.70 -13.47 -19.66
CA TRP A 409 2.56 -14.02 -18.63
C TRP A 409 3.12 -12.91 -17.76
N ILE A 410 3.42 -13.26 -16.52
CA ILE A 410 4.05 -12.34 -15.58
C ILE A 410 5.44 -11.96 -16.10
N ALA A 411 5.82 -10.69 -15.97
CA ALA A 411 7.18 -10.29 -16.26
C ALA A 411 8.14 -11.00 -15.29
N PRO A 412 9.30 -11.52 -15.75
CA PRO A 412 10.26 -12.21 -14.88
C PRO A 412 10.69 -11.36 -13.67
N TYR A 413 10.83 -10.06 -13.87
CA TYR A 413 11.24 -9.10 -12.84
C TYR A 413 10.14 -8.80 -11.81
N SER A 414 8.86 -9.07 -12.08
CA SER A 414 7.75 -8.60 -11.24
C SER A 414 7.75 -9.29 -9.88
N ASN A 415 7.98 -8.50 -8.82
CA ASN A 415 7.95 -8.96 -7.44
C ASN A 415 6.61 -9.61 -7.08
N ARG A 416 6.70 -10.70 -6.33
CA ARG A 416 5.56 -11.53 -5.90
C ARG A 416 5.85 -12.35 -4.64
N THR A 417 7.00 -12.12 -4.00
CA THR A 417 7.39 -12.88 -2.81
C THR A 417 6.89 -12.18 -1.55
N LEU A 418 6.39 -12.94 -0.59
CA LEU A 418 5.99 -12.50 0.74
C LEU A 418 6.72 -13.36 1.77
N GLU A 419 6.92 -12.82 2.97
CA GLU A 419 7.34 -13.63 4.11
C GLU A 419 6.22 -14.59 4.53
N PRO A 420 6.54 -15.79 5.07
CA PRO A 420 5.54 -16.84 5.34
C PRO A 420 4.35 -16.41 6.20
N GLU A 421 4.57 -15.48 7.14
CA GLU A 421 3.49 -14.97 7.99
C GLU A 421 2.44 -14.15 7.22
N TYR A 422 2.80 -13.63 6.04
CA TYR A 422 1.96 -12.81 5.16
C TYR A 422 1.59 -13.50 3.84
N GLU A 423 1.93 -14.78 3.67
CA GLU A 423 1.85 -15.48 2.37
C GLU A 423 0.46 -15.42 1.70
N ASP A 424 -0.59 -15.39 2.51
CA ASP A 424 -1.99 -15.42 2.05
C ASP A 424 -2.56 -14.03 1.76
N LEU A 425 -1.79 -12.95 1.97
CA LEU A 425 -2.24 -11.59 1.65
C LEU A 425 -2.51 -11.42 0.15
N PRO A 426 -3.42 -10.49 -0.23
CA PRO A 426 -3.70 -10.15 -1.62
C PRO A 426 -2.60 -9.29 -2.24
N LYS A 427 -1.40 -9.86 -2.39
CA LYS A 427 -0.18 -9.19 -2.83
C LYS A 427 0.61 -10.09 -3.81
N PRO A 428 0.77 -9.67 -5.09
CA PRO A 428 -0.04 -8.65 -5.75
C PRO A 428 -1.53 -9.02 -5.73
N LEU A 429 -2.43 -8.03 -5.74
CA LEU A 429 -3.87 -8.29 -5.85
C LEU A 429 -4.27 -8.55 -7.31
N VAL A 430 -3.68 -7.80 -8.23
CA VAL A 430 -3.92 -7.88 -9.68
C VAL A 430 -2.61 -7.64 -10.43
N VAL A 431 -2.62 -7.94 -11.72
CA VAL A 431 -1.55 -7.58 -12.65
C VAL A 431 -2.09 -6.68 -13.77
N ALA A 432 -1.20 -5.91 -14.38
CA ALA A 432 -1.52 -5.06 -15.52
C ALA A 432 -0.32 -5.00 -16.50
N PRO A 433 -0.53 -4.53 -17.75
CA PRO A 433 0.57 -4.32 -18.69
C PRO A 433 1.68 -3.47 -18.07
N GLY A 434 2.91 -4.00 -18.08
CA GLY A 434 4.08 -3.35 -17.51
C GLY A 434 5.06 -2.81 -18.55
N TYR A 435 4.77 -2.96 -19.85
CA TYR A 435 5.64 -2.58 -20.97
C TYR A 435 4.92 -1.60 -21.88
N PHE A 436 5.61 -0.52 -22.27
CA PHE A 436 5.07 0.54 -23.12
C PHE A 436 6.12 1.04 -24.12
N GLU A 437 5.64 1.45 -25.29
CA GLU A 437 6.41 2.15 -26.30
C GLU A 437 5.86 3.57 -26.49
N TYR A 438 6.74 4.57 -26.59
CA TYR A 438 6.34 5.96 -26.78
C TYR A 438 7.26 6.70 -27.75
N TYR A 439 6.74 7.76 -28.36
CA TYR A 439 7.53 8.74 -29.08
C TYR A 439 8.09 9.78 -28.11
N ASP A 440 9.40 10.04 -28.22
CA ASP A 440 10.04 11.18 -27.57
C ASP A 440 9.81 12.48 -28.36
N GLN A 441 10.40 13.60 -27.93
CA GLN A 441 10.23 14.88 -28.62
C GLN A 441 10.82 14.92 -30.03
N HIS A 442 11.72 14.01 -30.36
CA HIS A 442 12.29 13.84 -31.69
C HIS A 442 11.55 12.81 -32.54
N LYS A 443 10.40 12.31 -32.07
CA LYS A 443 9.63 11.24 -32.70
C LYS A 443 10.43 9.94 -32.83
N THR A 444 11.38 9.73 -31.91
CA THR A 444 12.10 8.46 -31.79
C THR A 444 11.30 7.53 -30.90
N VAL A 445 11.22 6.26 -31.28
CA VAL A 445 10.60 5.21 -30.47
C VAL A 445 11.47 4.88 -29.26
N LYS A 446 10.87 4.92 -28.07
CA LYS A 446 11.48 4.51 -26.81
C LYS A 446 10.64 3.41 -26.17
N GLU A 447 11.32 2.45 -25.57
CA GLU A 447 10.71 1.34 -24.84
C GLU A 447 10.95 1.52 -23.33
N VAL A 448 9.95 1.17 -22.53
CA VAL A 448 10.06 1.20 -21.07
C VAL A 448 9.25 0.07 -20.43
N ASP A 449 9.81 -0.53 -19.39
CA ASP A 449 9.17 -1.59 -18.63
C ASP A 449 9.26 -1.38 -17.10
N GLY A 450 8.29 -1.93 -16.39
CA GLY A 450 8.29 -2.00 -14.94
C GLY A 450 6.90 -2.11 -14.31
N THR A 451 6.86 -2.64 -13.07
CA THR A 451 5.65 -2.57 -12.22
C THR A 451 5.23 -1.14 -11.93
N SER A 452 6.14 -0.16 -12.05
CA SER A 452 5.85 1.26 -11.96
C SER A 452 4.96 1.78 -13.10
N LEU A 453 4.80 1.03 -14.21
CA LEU A 453 3.93 1.35 -15.33
C LEU A 453 2.60 0.57 -15.25
N ALA A 454 2.60 -0.60 -14.63
CA ALA A 454 1.40 -1.39 -14.37
C ALA A 454 0.49 -0.73 -13.30
N ALA A 455 1.08 -0.20 -12.22
CA ALA A 455 0.35 0.48 -11.14
C ALA A 455 -0.50 1.69 -11.60
N PRO A 456 0.01 2.63 -12.43
CA PRO A 456 -0.79 3.76 -12.89
C PRO A 456 -1.92 3.36 -13.83
N MET A 457 -1.82 2.26 -14.57
CA MET A 457 -2.95 1.72 -15.35
C MET A 457 -4.12 1.34 -14.43
N VAL A 458 -3.82 0.63 -13.34
CA VAL A 458 -4.83 0.25 -12.34
C VAL A 458 -5.39 1.50 -11.66
N SER A 459 -4.54 2.47 -11.33
CA SER A 459 -4.95 3.74 -10.70
C SER A 459 -5.94 4.52 -11.57
N GLY A 460 -5.65 4.66 -12.87
CA GLY A 460 -6.56 5.31 -13.81
C GLY A 460 -7.88 4.53 -14.00
N ALA A 461 -7.82 3.20 -14.08
CA ALA A 461 -9.03 2.37 -14.21
C ALA A 461 -9.95 2.49 -12.98
N ILE A 462 -9.38 2.53 -11.77
CA ILE A 462 -10.12 2.79 -10.53
C ILE A 462 -10.73 4.19 -10.57
N SER A 463 -9.97 5.20 -10.99
CA SER A 463 -10.43 6.59 -11.09
C SER A 463 -11.67 6.71 -11.99
N VAL A 464 -11.63 6.17 -13.21
CA VAL A 464 -12.79 6.18 -14.12
C VAL A 464 -13.98 5.45 -13.52
N LEU A 465 -13.77 4.30 -12.88
CA LEU A 465 -14.85 3.55 -12.23
C LEU A 465 -15.52 4.37 -11.11
N LEU A 466 -14.76 5.06 -10.26
CA LEU A 466 -15.30 5.95 -9.22
C LEU A 466 -16.06 7.15 -9.80
N GLY A 467 -15.61 7.67 -10.94
CA GLY A 467 -16.30 8.73 -11.68
C GLY A 467 -17.67 8.28 -12.20
N ASN A 468 -17.77 7.02 -12.64
CA ASN A 468 -18.98 6.47 -13.25
C ASN A 468 -19.97 5.87 -12.24
N GLU A 469 -19.48 5.25 -11.18
CA GLU A 469 -20.28 4.46 -10.23
C GLU A 469 -20.30 5.11 -8.85
N LYS A 470 -21.17 6.12 -8.63
CA LYS A 470 -21.22 6.84 -7.35
C LYS A 470 -21.53 5.95 -6.14
N LYS A 471 -22.22 4.82 -6.35
CA LYS A 471 -22.55 3.85 -5.28
C LYS A 471 -21.31 3.19 -4.65
N ILE A 472 -20.17 3.17 -5.34
CA ILE A 472 -18.91 2.60 -4.82
C ILE A 472 -17.98 3.68 -4.22
N ASP A 473 -18.32 4.96 -4.34
CA ASP A 473 -17.52 6.10 -3.89
C ASP A 473 -17.88 6.55 -2.46
N LEU A 474 -18.17 5.60 -1.57
CA LEU A 474 -18.50 5.87 -0.17
C LEU A 474 -17.26 5.73 0.72
N LYS A 475 -16.93 6.78 1.48
CA LYS A 475 -15.70 6.87 2.30
C LYS A 475 -15.40 5.61 3.13
N ASN A 476 -16.41 5.01 3.77
CA ASN A 476 -16.27 3.86 4.67
C ASN A 476 -16.20 2.49 3.97
N SER A 477 -16.60 2.39 2.69
CA SER A 477 -16.67 1.12 1.95
C SER A 477 -15.83 1.09 0.67
N ARG A 478 -15.38 2.25 0.17
CA ARG A 478 -14.72 2.43 -1.14
C ARG A 478 -13.56 1.46 -1.36
N VAL A 479 -12.65 1.33 -0.39
CA VAL A 479 -11.47 0.48 -0.51
C VAL A 479 -11.87 -1.01 -0.58
N ALA A 480 -12.78 -1.45 0.28
CA ALA A 480 -13.31 -2.82 0.26
C ALA A 480 -14.04 -3.12 -1.05
N ALA A 481 -14.89 -2.21 -1.52
CA ALA A 481 -15.60 -2.29 -2.78
C ALA A 481 -14.64 -2.47 -3.97
N ILE A 482 -13.65 -1.59 -4.10
CA ILE A 482 -12.68 -1.63 -5.20
C ILE A 482 -11.84 -2.92 -5.17
N LYS A 483 -11.39 -3.36 -3.99
CA LYS A 483 -10.66 -4.64 -3.87
C LYS A 483 -11.51 -5.83 -4.31
N ALA A 484 -12.79 -5.89 -3.90
CA ALA A 484 -13.71 -6.94 -4.32
C ALA A 484 -13.99 -6.91 -5.83
N ILE A 485 -14.19 -5.70 -6.39
CA ILE A 485 -14.41 -5.51 -7.82
C ILE A 485 -13.21 -6.02 -8.63
N LEU A 486 -12.01 -5.55 -8.32
CA LEU A 486 -10.78 -5.99 -8.99
C LEU A 486 -10.60 -7.51 -8.88
N ALA A 487 -10.84 -8.07 -7.69
CA ALA A 487 -10.72 -9.49 -7.46
C ALA A 487 -11.70 -10.32 -8.30
N ALA A 488 -12.98 -9.93 -8.37
CA ALA A 488 -13.99 -10.63 -9.14
C ALA A 488 -13.89 -10.40 -10.66
N SER A 489 -13.41 -9.23 -11.08
CA SER A 489 -13.37 -8.84 -12.49
C SER A 489 -12.13 -9.35 -13.21
N SER A 490 -10.99 -9.48 -12.54
CA SER A 490 -9.73 -9.86 -13.19
C SER A 490 -9.76 -11.25 -13.81
N ARG A 491 -8.95 -11.45 -14.86
CA ARG A 491 -8.87 -12.71 -15.63
C ARG A 491 -7.51 -13.38 -15.44
N LEU A 492 -7.51 -14.70 -15.31
CA LEU A 492 -6.28 -15.51 -15.27
C LEU A 492 -5.87 -15.93 -16.69
N PRO A 493 -4.58 -16.19 -16.94
CA PRO A 493 -4.11 -16.57 -18.27
C PRO A 493 -4.68 -17.94 -18.67
N LYS A 494 -5.19 -18.07 -19.91
CA LYS A 494 -5.75 -19.35 -20.40
C LYS A 494 -4.67 -20.34 -20.86
N ASN A 495 -3.47 -19.84 -21.16
CA ASN A 495 -2.33 -20.60 -21.66
C ASN A 495 -1.54 -21.34 -20.57
N ILE A 496 -1.93 -21.23 -19.30
CA ILE A 496 -1.21 -21.86 -18.17
C ILE A 496 -2.16 -22.82 -17.45
N SER A 497 -1.86 -24.11 -17.47
CA SER A 497 -2.71 -25.15 -16.88
C SER A 497 -2.45 -25.40 -15.39
N ASN A 498 -1.24 -25.13 -14.90
CA ASN A 498 -0.78 -25.51 -13.56
C ASN A 498 -0.63 -24.28 -12.65
N LEU A 499 -1.69 -23.50 -12.50
CA LEU A 499 -1.71 -22.35 -11.59
C LEU A 499 -1.79 -22.81 -10.14
N GLU A 500 -1.04 -22.12 -9.26
CA GLU A 500 -1.03 -22.41 -7.83
C GLU A 500 -1.84 -21.37 -7.06
N TYR A 501 -2.67 -21.84 -6.13
CA TYR A 501 -3.58 -20.98 -5.38
C TYR A 501 -3.22 -20.89 -3.90
N LYS A 502 -3.49 -19.71 -3.33
CA LYS A 502 -3.48 -19.44 -1.91
C LYS A 502 -4.80 -19.92 -1.28
N LEU A 503 -4.86 -19.98 0.06
CA LEU A 503 -6.09 -20.41 0.75
C LEU A 503 -7.25 -19.44 0.51
N SER A 504 -6.95 -18.15 0.33
CA SER A 504 -7.88 -17.10 -0.10
C SER A 504 -8.48 -17.29 -1.50
N GLY A 505 -8.01 -18.26 -2.29
CA GLY A 505 -8.45 -18.49 -3.68
C GLY A 505 -7.77 -17.60 -4.73
N LEU A 506 -6.86 -16.72 -4.30
CA LEU A 506 -5.96 -15.96 -5.16
C LEU A 506 -4.88 -16.87 -5.77
N GLU A 507 -4.47 -16.58 -7.00
CA GLU A 507 -3.32 -17.26 -7.62
C GLU A 507 -2.01 -16.62 -7.11
N LYS A 508 -0.99 -17.43 -6.82
CA LYS A 508 0.24 -16.99 -6.12
C LYS A 508 1.07 -15.96 -6.92
N THR A 509 1.04 -16.01 -8.24
CA THR A 509 1.86 -15.21 -9.17
C THR A 509 1.11 -13.99 -9.69
N TYR A 510 -0.14 -14.19 -10.11
CA TYR A 510 -0.99 -13.22 -10.79
C TYR A 510 -2.00 -12.54 -9.84
N GLY A 511 -2.09 -13.00 -8.58
CA GLY A 511 -3.15 -12.58 -7.67
C GLY A 511 -4.51 -12.99 -8.21
N SER A 512 -5.37 -12.01 -8.46
CA SER A 512 -6.68 -12.21 -9.08
C SER A 512 -6.61 -12.30 -10.60
N GLY A 513 -5.48 -11.91 -11.21
CA GLY A 513 -5.28 -11.86 -12.65
C GLY A 513 -5.18 -10.45 -13.24
N LEU A 514 -5.15 -10.40 -14.58
CA LEU A 514 -5.14 -9.18 -15.39
C LEU A 514 -6.44 -8.40 -15.19
N ILE A 515 -6.33 -7.10 -14.92
CA ILE A 515 -7.50 -6.21 -14.83
C ILE A 515 -8.28 -6.20 -16.15
N ASP A 516 -9.60 -6.02 -16.03
CA ASP A 516 -10.52 -6.00 -17.15
C ASP A 516 -11.66 -5.03 -16.84
N TYR A 517 -11.72 -3.93 -17.57
CA TYR A 517 -12.58 -2.81 -17.24
C TYR A 517 -14.06 -3.09 -17.51
N GLN A 518 -14.42 -3.82 -18.58
CA GLN A 518 -15.82 -4.20 -18.80
C GLN A 518 -16.33 -5.11 -17.68
N ARG A 519 -15.49 -6.04 -17.23
CA ARG A 519 -15.81 -6.90 -16.09
C ARG A 519 -15.83 -6.12 -14.79
N MET A 520 -15.00 -5.09 -14.63
CA MET A 520 -15.06 -4.18 -13.46
C MET A 520 -16.43 -3.48 -13.41
N LYS A 521 -16.98 -3.01 -14.53
CA LYS A 521 -18.34 -2.45 -14.58
C LYS A 521 -19.41 -3.48 -14.17
N LYS A 522 -19.31 -4.73 -14.67
CA LYS A 522 -20.23 -5.82 -14.27
C LYS A 522 -20.13 -6.13 -12.77
N ALA A 523 -18.92 -6.20 -12.24
CA ALA A 523 -18.69 -6.40 -10.80
C ALA A 523 -19.21 -5.21 -9.99
N ALA A 524 -19.01 -3.97 -10.43
CA ALA A 524 -19.57 -2.80 -9.77
C ALA A 524 -21.09 -2.84 -9.79
N PHE A 525 -21.71 -3.24 -10.90
CA PHE A 525 -23.16 -3.42 -11.01
C PHE A 525 -23.68 -4.44 -9.97
N ASN A 526 -23.03 -5.60 -9.84
CA ASN A 526 -23.39 -6.67 -8.91
C ASN A 526 -22.90 -6.49 -7.46
N LEU A 527 -22.24 -5.37 -7.15
CA LEU A 527 -21.66 -5.15 -5.83
C LEU A 527 -22.74 -4.93 -4.77
N GLU A 528 -22.62 -5.69 -3.69
CA GLU A 528 -23.35 -5.51 -2.44
C GLU A 528 -22.39 -5.08 -1.32
N ILE A 529 -22.84 -4.13 -0.51
CA ILE A 529 -22.09 -3.64 0.66
C ILE A 529 -22.75 -4.18 1.92
N VAL A 530 -22.02 -5.01 2.67
CA VAL A 530 -22.49 -5.61 3.92
C VAL A 530 -21.84 -4.90 5.10
N ASN A 531 -22.66 -4.26 5.95
CA ASN A 531 -22.21 -3.68 7.21
C ASN A 531 -22.32 -4.71 8.32
N VAL A 532 -21.24 -4.90 9.07
CA VAL A 532 -21.13 -5.98 10.05
C VAL A 532 -20.72 -5.43 11.40
N SER A 533 -21.64 -5.52 12.36
CA SER A 533 -21.36 -5.17 13.74
C SER A 533 -20.46 -6.21 14.41
N LYS A 534 -19.70 -5.76 15.40
CA LYS A 534 -19.00 -6.66 16.34
C LYS A 534 -20.02 -7.40 17.23
N GLY A 535 -19.68 -8.60 17.70
CA GLY A 535 -20.50 -9.40 18.60
C GLY A 535 -20.84 -10.78 18.05
N SER A 536 -21.96 -10.91 17.34
CA SER A 536 -22.42 -12.19 16.81
C SER A 536 -21.34 -12.83 15.93
N ILE A 537 -20.98 -14.07 16.27
CA ILE A 537 -19.95 -14.89 15.60
C ILE A 537 -20.53 -16.27 15.32
N LYS A 538 -19.91 -16.98 14.38
CA LYS A 538 -20.35 -18.30 13.90
C LYS A 538 -21.74 -18.28 13.27
N GLU A 539 -22.01 -17.27 12.45
CA GLU A 539 -23.28 -17.12 11.75
C GLU A 539 -23.09 -16.61 10.31
N PHE A 540 -24.14 -16.77 9.50
CA PHE A 540 -24.18 -16.16 8.18
C PHE A 540 -24.72 -14.74 8.28
N ILE A 541 -23.88 -13.78 7.93
CA ILE A 541 -24.17 -12.34 8.00
C ILE A 541 -24.68 -11.76 6.68
N TYR A 542 -24.56 -12.53 5.59
CA TYR A 542 -25.03 -12.15 4.27
C TYR A 542 -25.51 -13.37 3.48
N THR A 543 -26.53 -13.17 2.67
CA THR A 543 -27.01 -14.13 1.67
C THR A 543 -27.53 -13.36 0.47
N SER A 544 -26.97 -13.63 -0.71
CA SER A 544 -27.39 -12.97 -1.95
C SER A 544 -28.76 -13.47 -2.42
N ASN A 545 -29.36 -12.72 -3.34
CA ASN A 545 -30.39 -13.26 -4.22
C ASN A 545 -29.88 -14.47 -5.00
N SER A 546 -30.79 -15.32 -5.49
CA SER A 546 -30.41 -16.47 -6.31
C SER A 546 -29.81 -16.02 -7.65
N ILE A 547 -28.69 -16.61 -8.02
CA ILE A 547 -27.98 -16.42 -9.27
C ILE A 547 -28.20 -17.68 -10.10
N TYR A 548 -28.83 -17.56 -11.26
CA TYR A 548 -28.94 -18.69 -12.19
C TYR A 548 -27.65 -18.80 -13.01
N LEU A 549 -27.09 -19.99 -13.06
CA LEU A 549 -25.96 -20.34 -13.90
C LEU A 549 -26.35 -21.44 -14.87
N ASP A 550 -25.98 -21.28 -16.15
CA ASP A 550 -26.10 -22.34 -17.13
C ASP A 550 -24.96 -23.36 -16.97
N LYS A 551 -25.21 -24.60 -17.39
CA LYS A 551 -24.16 -25.62 -17.48
C LYS A 551 -22.98 -25.06 -18.27
N ASP A 552 -21.79 -25.26 -17.73
CA ASP A 552 -20.50 -24.78 -18.24
C ASP A 552 -20.24 -23.26 -18.13
N GLU A 553 -21.20 -22.45 -17.66
CA GLU A 553 -20.98 -21.03 -17.34
C GLU A 553 -20.00 -20.90 -16.16
N ASN A 554 -19.08 -19.95 -16.24
CA ASN A 554 -18.15 -19.69 -15.13
C ASN A 554 -18.65 -18.50 -14.32
N ILE A 555 -18.51 -18.59 -13.00
CA ILE A 555 -18.69 -17.48 -12.08
C ILE A 555 -17.41 -17.26 -11.31
N LYS A 556 -17.01 -15.98 -11.21
CA LYS A 556 -15.96 -15.53 -10.31
C LYS A 556 -16.59 -14.61 -9.27
N ILE A 557 -16.48 -15.00 -8.01
CA ILE A 557 -17.05 -14.30 -6.86
C ILE A 557 -15.89 -13.80 -6.02
N ALA A 558 -15.98 -12.58 -5.52
CA ALA A 558 -15.03 -12.08 -4.54
C ALA A 558 -15.73 -11.37 -3.39
N SER A 559 -15.14 -11.49 -2.21
CA SER A 559 -15.42 -10.63 -1.07
C SER A 559 -14.13 -9.94 -0.62
N ALA A 560 -14.26 -8.70 -0.13
CA ALA A 560 -13.13 -7.98 0.44
C ALA A 560 -13.56 -7.08 1.59
N TRP A 561 -12.67 -6.90 2.56
CA TRP A 561 -12.82 -6.01 3.71
C TRP A 561 -11.47 -5.37 4.06
N MET A 562 -11.42 -4.57 5.13
CA MET A 562 -10.24 -3.80 5.50
C MET A 562 -9.64 -4.27 6.83
N ASN A 563 -8.32 -4.15 6.96
CA ASN A 563 -7.68 -4.06 8.26
C ASN A 563 -8.19 -2.79 8.98
N ASN A 564 -8.31 -2.88 10.30
CA ASN A 564 -8.85 -1.82 11.13
C ASN A 564 -7.99 -0.53 11.15
N GLY A 565 -6.69 -0.61 10.87
CA GLY A 565 -5.79 0.55 10.91
C GLY A 565 -5.81 1.29 12.25
N GLY A 566 -6.08 0.57 13.35
CA GLY A 566 -6.22 1.14 14.70
C GLY A 566 -7.52 1.92 14.98
N VAL A 567 -8.45 2.09 14.05
CA VAL A 567 -9.66 2.92 14.28
C VAL A 567 -10.63 2.26 15.29
N LEU A 568 -11.18 3.03 16.23
CA LEU A 568 -12.05 2.50 17.29
C LEU A 568 -13.50 2.95 17.17
N LYS A 569 -14.43 2.07 17.54
CA LYS A 569 -15.88 2.34 17.53
C LYS A 569 -16.30 3.31 18.63
N ASN A 570 -15.82 3.05 19.83
CA ASN A 570 -16.04 3.90 20.99
C ASN A 570 -14.71 4.35 21.56
N LYS A 571 -14.74 5.51 22.20
CA LYS A 571 -13.65 5.97 23.05
C LYS A 571 -13.31 4.90 24.08
N VAL A 572 -12.04 4.56 24.24
CA VAL A 572 -11.64 3.64 25.32
C VAL A 572 -11.84 4.37 26.66
N SER A 573 -12.92 4.02 27.36
CA SER A 573 -13.12 4.41 28.75
C SER A 573 -12.59 3.32 29.69
N LYS A 574 -12.10 3.73 30.87
CA LYS A 574 -11.58 2.86 31.92
C LYS A 574 -12.50 1.64 32.19
N PRO A 575 -11.97 0.40 32.29
CA PRO A 575 -12.77 -0.74 32.71
C PRO A 575 -13.33 -0.49 34.13
N GLY A 576 -14.65 -0.39 34.24
CA GLY A 576 -15.35 -0.32 35.51
C GLY A 576 -15.43 -1.71 36.17
N PHE A 577 -15.15 -1.76 37.49
CA PHE A 577 -15.35 -2.86 38.46
C PHE A 577 -14.06 -3.47 39.04
N TRP A 578 -13.04 -3.82 38.25
CA TRP A 578 -11.79 -4.44 38.78
C TRP A 578 -10.86 -3.48 39.55
N LYS A 579 -11.17 -2.18 39.52
CA LYS A 579 -10.40 -1.07 40.09
C LYS A 579 -10.25 -1.13 41.63
N ASN A 580 -11.20 -1.73 42.35
CA ASN A 580 -11.18 -1.75 43.81
C ASN A 580 -10.52 -3.01 44.41
N LEU A 581 -10.24 -4.03 43.60
CA LEU A 581 -9.80 -5.35 44.11
C LEU A 581 -8.34 -5.69 43.84
N PHE A 582 -7.76 -5.24 42.72
CA PHE A 582 -6.45 -5.77 42.28
C PHE A 582 -5.37 -4.73 42.01
N GLY A 583 -5.64 -3.43 42.22
CA GLY A 583 -4.64 -2.37 42.16
C GLY A 583 -3.64 -2.54 41.02
N ILE A 584 -4.05 -2.28 39.77
CA ILE A 584 -3.14 -2.33 38.62
C ILE A 584 -2.91 -0.95 38.01
N ASP A 585 -1.62 -0.60 38.07
CA ASP A 585 -0.70 0.06 37.13
C ASP A 585 -1.06 1.43 36.52
N GLN A 586 -0.32 2.45 36.95
CA GLN A 586 -0.28 3.80 36.35
C GLN A 586 0.07 3.77 34.85
N ASN A 587 0.70 2.69 34.38
CA ASN A 587 1.08 2.50 32.99
C ASN A 587 -0.14 2.41 32.04
N TRP A 588 -1.27 1.84 32.49
CA TRP A 588 -2.48 1.76 31.65
C TRP A 588 -3.11 3.15 31.41
N GLU A 589 -3.12 4.01 32.44
CA GLU A 589 -3.70 5.37 32.36
C GLU A 589 -2.92 6.29 31.42
N ASN A 590 -1.60 6.08 31.29
CA ASN A 590 -0.75 6.84 30.38
C ASN A 590 -0.87 6.39 28.92
N ILE A 591 -1.34 5.17 28.64
CA ILE A 591 -1.31 4.59 27.28
C ILE A 591 -2.70 4.57 26.62
N HIS A 592 -3.81 4.65 27.38
CA HIS A 592 -5.15 4.27 26.88
C HIS A 592 -6.26 5.27 27.17
N ARG A 593 -5.98 6.47 27.70
CA ARG A 593 -7.06 7.41 27.96
C ARG A 593 -7.55 7.96 26.62
N ASN A 594 -8.86 7.83 26.37
CA ASN A 594 -9.61 8.73 25.50
C ASN A 594 -9.30 8.71 23.98
N GLU A 595 -8.61 7.71 23.44
CA GLU A 595 -8.28 7.66 22.01
C GLU A 595 -9.40 7.02 21.15
N TYR A 596 -9.67 7.59 19.96
CA TYR A 596 -10.47 6.98 18.88
C TYR A 596 -9.62 6.20 17.85
N SER A 597 -8.30 6.16 18.04
CA SER A 597 -7.39 5.35 17.23
C SER A 597 -6.24 4.79 18.06
N LEU A 598 -5.98 3.51 17.93
CA LEU A 598 -4.86 2.81 18.55
C LEU A 598 -3.56 3.09 17.82
N LYS A 599 -2.48 3.18 18.59
CA LYS A 599 -1.12 3.17 18.06
C LYS A 599 -0.72 1.76 17.61
N TYR A 600 0.27 1.67 16.72
CA TYR A 600 0.70 0.44 16.05
C TYR A 600 0.86 -0.77 17.01
N ASN A 601 1.65 -0.64 18.08
CA ASN A 601 1.92 -1.75 18.99
C ASN A 601 0.67 -2.23 19.75
N GLU A 602 -0.19 -1.30 20.16
CA GLU A 602 -1.41 -1.64 20.89
C GLU A 602 -2.43 -2.30 19.96
N ASN A 603 -2.56 -1.80 18.73
CA ASN A 603 -3.37 -2.45 17.71
C ASN A 603 -2.90 -3.90 17.49
N ASN A 604 -1.60 -4.12 17.30
CA ASN A 604 -1.05 -5.46 17.13
C ASN A 604 -1.28 -6.36 18.36
N SER A 605 -1.18 -5.81 19.57
CA SER A 605 -1.42 -6.57 20.79
C SER A 605 -2.87 -7.02 20.91
N ARG A 606 -3.85 -6.14 20.65
CA ARG A 606 -5.29 -6.46 20.71
C ARG A 606 -5.74 -7.41 19.60
N GLN A 607 -5.06 -7.36 18.47
CA GLN A 607 -5.32 -8.22 17.34
C GLN A 607 -4.84 -9.66 17.58
N GLU A 608 -4.04 -9.93 18.61
CA GLU A 608 -3.51 -11.27 18.93
C GLU A 608 -2.86 -11.97 17.71
N LYS A 609 -2.22 -11.17 16.84
CA LYS A 609 -1.62 -11.61 15.56
C LYS A 609 -2.62 -12.06 14.48
N ARG A 610 -3.90 -11.72 14.61
CA ARG A 610 -4.91 -11.79 13.55
C ARG A 610 -5.04 -10.44 12.87
N PHE A 611 -4.76 -10.37 11.57
CA PHE A 611 -4.79 -9.09 10.85
C PHE A 611 -6.21 -8.61 10.56
N PHE A 612 -7.20 -9.50 10.60
CA PHE A 612 -8.55 -9.23 10.12
C PHE A 612 -9.61 -9.91 10.99
N THR A 613 -10.85 -9.40 10.92
CA THR A 613 -12.04 -10.20 11.24
C THR A 613 -12.10 -11.37 10.26
N ASP A 614 -12.50 -12.53 10.76
CA ASP A 614 -12.47 -13.80 10.04
C ASP A 614 -13.84 -14.03 9.36
N PHE A 615 -13.84 -13.92 8.02
CA PHE A 615 -15.00 -14.11 7.17
C PHE A 615 -14.70 -15.19 6.14
N ASP A 616 -15.66 -16.09 5.95
CA ASP A 616 -15.61 -17.12 4.91
C ASP A 616 -16.62 -16.79 3.80
N LEU A 617 -16.13 -16.76 2.56
CA LEU A 617 -16.92 -16.70 1.34
C LEU A 617 -17.43 -18.10 1.00
N VAL A 618 -18.75 -18.23 0.86
CA VAL A 618 -19.42 -19.51 0.61
C VAL A 618 -20.28 -19.40 -0.65
N LEU A 619 -20.20 -20.43 -1.49
CA LEU A 619 -21.08 -20.64 -2.63
C LEU A 619 -21.97 -21.87 -2.36
N GLU A 620 -23.28 -21.67 -2.47
CA GLU A 620 -24.27 -22.74 -2.34
C GLU A 620 -25.03 -22.95 -3.66
N LYS A 621 -25.45 -24.19 -3.91
CA LYS A 621 -26.34 -24.60 -5.02
C LYS A 621 -27.69 -25.06 -4.46
N TYR A 622 -28.78 -24.73 -5.14
CA TYR A 622 -30.09 -25.30 -4.87
C TYR A 622 -30.21 -26.68 -5.54
N ASP A 623 -30.66 -27.70 -4.81
CA ASP A 623 -30.82 -29.07 -5.33
C ASP A 623 -32.27 -29.45 -5.71
N GLY A 624 -33.19 -28.49 -5.64
CA GLY A 624 -34.63 -28.70 -5.79
C GLY A 624 -35.39 -28.65 -4.46
N ASN A 625 -34.72 -28.93 -3.33
CA ASN A 625 -35.32 -28.95 -1.99
C ASN A 625 -34.63 -28.02 -0.99
N LYS A 626 -33.30 -27.93 -1.04
CA LYS A 626 -32.48 -27.16 -0.10
C LYS A 626 -31.25 -26.57 -0.78
N TRP A 627 -30.61 -25.64 -0.06
CA TRP A 627 -29.32 -25.08 -0.43
C TRP A 627 -28.20 -25.97 0.12
N ILE A 628 -27.23 -26.31 -0.73
CA ILE A 628 -26.07 -27.14 -0.41
C ILE A 628 -24.80 -26.33 -0.65
N GLU A 629 -23.92 -26.26 0.35
CA GLU A 629 -22.57 -25.70 0.20
C GLU A 629 -21.76 -26.52 -0.80
N ILE A 630 -21.26 -25.87 -1.85
CA ILE A 630 -20.42 -26.50 -2.87
C ILE A 630 -18.98 -26.03 -2.81
N LYS A 631 -18.72 -24.84 -2.24
CA LYS A 631 -17.38 -24.29 -2.06
C LYS A 631 -17.37 -23.26 -0.95
N ARG A 632 -16.30 -23.28 -0.15
CA ARG A 632 -16.00 -22.32 0.91
C ARG A 632 -14.52 -21.94 0.86
N VAL A 633 -14.24 -20.67 1.11
CA VAL A 633 -12.90 -20.15 1.37
C VAL A 633 -12.79 -19.90 2.87
N THR A 634 -11.65 -20.27 3.48
CA THR A 634 -11.46 -20.24 4.95
C THR A 634 -10.16 -19.51 5.32
N SER A 635 -9.85 -18.42 4.64
CA SER A 635 -8.59 -17.71 4.83
C SER A 635 -8.66 -16.78 6.03
N ILE A 636 -7.89 -17.10 7.08
CA ILE A 636 -7.79 -16.24 8.28
C ILE A 636 -6.74 -15.13 8.16
N LYS A 637 -5.94 -15.15 7.09
CA LYS A 637 -4.78 -14.26 6.88
C LYS A 637 -4.95 -13.33 5.68
N SER A 638 -6.09 -13.35 5.01
CA SER A 638 -6.42 -12.46 3.90
C SER A 638 -7.62 -11.58 4.27
N ASN A 639 -7.74 -10.44 3.59
CA ASN A 639 -8.94 -9.61 3.58
C ASN A 639 -9.59 -9.54 2.20
N VAL A 640 -9.26 -10.52 1.35
CA VAL A 640 -9.87 -10.77 0.04
C VAL A 640 -10.01 -12.28 -0.10
N GLU A 641 -11.20 -12.74 -0.45
CA GLU A 641 -11.47 -14.13 -0.74
C GLU A 641 -12.14 -14.28 -2.10
N ILE A 642 -11.77 -15.33 -2.84
CA ILE A 642 -12.20 -15.55 -4.22
C ILE A 642 -12.70 -16.98 -4.41
N ILE A 643 -13.87 -17.10 -5.01
CA ILE A 643 -14.36 -18.36 -5.57
C ILE A 643 -14.39 -18.25 -7.09
N ASN A 644 -13.53 -19.03 -7.75
CA ASN A 644 -13.71 -19.40 -9.16
C ASN A 644 -14.49 -20.73 -9.21
N TYR A 645 -15.60 -20.77 -9.95
CA TYR A 645 -16.43 -21.96 -10.10
C TYR A 645 -17.00 -22.06 -11.52
N LYS A 646 -16.97 -23.27 -12.07
CA LYS A 646 -17.61 -23.62 -13.34
C LYS A 646 -18.84 -24.48 -13.04
N ALA A 647 -20.01 -24.05 -13.50
CA ALA A 647 -21.26 -24.76 -13.24
C ALA A 647 -21.28 -26.12 -13.97
N ILE A 648 -21.62 -27.16 -13.23
CA ILE A 648 -21.69 -28.55 -13.75
C ILE A 648 -23.09 -28.83 -14.32
N GLN A 649 -24.09 -28.08 -13.86
CA GLN A 649 -25.51 -28.21 -14.21
C GLN A 649 -26.14 -26.81 -14.26
N SER A 650 -27.17 -26.64 -15.09
CA SER A 650 -27.95 -25.39 -15.11
C SER A 650 -28.85 -25.32 -13.88
N GLU A 651 -28.49 -24.48 -12.91
CA GLU A 651 -29.16 -24.45 -11.60
C GLU A 651 -29.11 -23.06 -10.94
N LYS A 652 -29.82 -22.92 -9.83
CA LYS A 652 -29.74 -21.73 -8.96
C LYS A 652 -28.62 -21.86 -7.94
N TYR A 653 -27.84 -20.79 -7.80
CA TYR A 653 -26.75 -20.63 -6.86
C TYR A 653 -26.99 -19.41 -5.97
N ARG A 654 -26.29 -19.31 -4.84
CA ARG A 654 -26.24 -18.09 -4.03
C ARG A 654 -24.92 -17.94 -3.30
N ILE A 655 -24.56 -16.69 -3.02
CA ILE A 655 -23.35 -16.31 -2.31
C ILE A 655 -23.72 -16.03 -0.86
N ARG A 656 -22.90 -16.49 0.09
CA ARG A 656 -23.06 -16.20 1.51
C ARG A 656 -21.73 -15.79 2.11
N ILE A 657 -21.80 -14.98 3.16
CA ILE A 657 -20.64 -14.67 4.01
C ILE A 657 -20.92 -15.23 5.40
N PHE A 658 -20.03 -16.07 5.87
CA PHE A 658 -20.05 -16.58 7.24
C PHE A 658 -19.02 -15.83 8.08
N LYS A 659 -19.43 -15.31 9.23
CA LYS A 659 -18.53 -14.63 10.16
C LYS A 659 -18.08 -15.63 11.21
N TYR A 660 -16.78 -15.96 11.24
CA TYR A 660 -16.24 -16.93 12.19
C TYR A 660 -15.82 -16.25 13.50
N ASN A 661 -15.12 -15.12 13.43
CA ASN A 661 -14.61 -14.43 14.61
C ASN A 661 -14.38 -12.94 14.36
N ASP A 662 -14.56 -12.11 15.38
CA ASP A 662 -14.18 -10.70 15.38
C ASP A 662 -12.68 -10.51 15.63
N ILE A 663 -12.14 -9.41 15.08
CA ILE A 663 -10.76 -9.02 15.36
C ILE A 663 -10.58 -8.58 16.83
N PHE A 664 -11.42 -7.67 17.33
CA PHE A 664 -11.60 -7.30 18.75
C PHE A 664 -12.85 -6.43 18.93
N GLU A 665 -13.40 -6.39 20.15
CA GLU A 665 -14.73 -5.83 20.47
C GLU A 665 -14.89 -4.33 20.15
N ASN A 666 -13.91 -3.50 20.50
CA ASN A 666 -13.99 -2.05 20.29
C ASN A 666 -13.49 -1.58 18.91
N SER A 667 -13.25 -2.49 17.98
CA SER A 667 -12.90 -2.17 16.60
C SER A 667 -14.12 -1.57 15.89
N ILE A 668 -13.92 -0.62 14.97
CA ILE A 668 -15.05 -0.14 14.16
C ILE A 668 -15.68 -1.27 13.35
N ASP A 669 -16.99 -1.15 13.11
CA ASP A 669 -17.78 -2.14 12.38
C ASP A 669 -17.16 -2.44 11.01
N ASP A 670 -17.13 -3.71 10.62
CA ASP A 670 -16.56 -4.11 9.35
C ASP A 670 -17.51 -3.76 8.20
N VAL A 671 -16.93 -3.46 7.05
CA VAL A 671 -17.67 -3.24 5.82
C VAL A 671 -17.08 -4.17 4.77
N ILE A 672 -17.92 -5.04 4.23
CA ILE A 672 -17.53 -6.05 3.24
C ILE A 672 -18.12 -5.64 1.90
N GLY A 673 -17.28 -5.56 0.86
CA GLY A 673 -17.74 -5.56 -0.52
C GLY A 673 -17.85 -7.00 -1.01
N VAL A 674 -19.02 -7.41 -1.51
CA VAL A 674 -19.23 -8.74 -2.10
C VAL A 674 -19.75 -8.56 -3.52
N THR A 675 -19.14 -9.21 -4.50
CA THR A 675 -19.56 -9.10 -5.89
C THR A 675 -19.20 -10.36 -6.69
N TYR A 676 -19.73 -10.44 -7.90
CA TYR A 676 -19.44 -11.51 -8.84
C TYR A 676 -19.48 -11.05 -10.30
N VAL A 677 -18.80 -11.81 -11.15
CA VAL A 677 -18.88 -11.71 -12.61
C VAL A 677 -19.10 -13.10 -13.19
N LYS A 678 -20.03 -13.20 -14.15
CA LYS A 678 -20.30 -14.41 -14.93
C LYS A 678 -19.62 -14.32 -16.30
N ASN A 679 -19.14 -15.45 -16.82
CA ASN A 679 -18.40 -15.55 -18.09
C ASN A 679 -19.10 -16.45 -19.08
#